data_AF-A0A7V2V0K7-F1
#
_entry.id   AF-A0A7V2V0K7-F1
#
_cell.length_a   1.000
_cell.length_b   1.000
_cell.length_c   1.000
_cell.angle_alpha   90.00
_cell.angle_beta   90.00
_cell.angle_gamma   90.00
#
_symmetry.space_group_name_H-M   'P 1'
#
loop_
_entity.id
_entity.type
_entity.pdbx_description
1 polymer ?
#
loop_
_entity_poly.entity_id
_entity_poly.type
_entity_poly.pdbx_seq_one_letter_code
_entity_poly.pdbx_strand_id
1 'polypeptide(L)'
;MIRSALAAPVLALALGAAACAEDAPFFVSDYDGGNVYIVRDGAKRPVHGLREAWVFNRAMTWLDAKDGADALVCYSTQAPLLLTGRKQVSRWFAGPGAEIADEDDARSRFVKRGGASSLDHVSLPPVQYPIEQLPRAELEVMRATHPWQLLVVVKGRSGPPLYASPWQAQPGRLDVDLLDLYRRKGYGGRYAQFHFILFVRTTEPQDEATVVFRLRLPGRPAVVPSLPVIRTAARAEKEGVPVCAVVLDENANRLGAGDVAVTAAVGGKTVALADAGGGVWKGLVRGLPVGEYTATIAAAPKGGGDLLRTTLGIRITDGQFLGYEERLKLLALDGKPVGPLTGSYRGAPMFQAIGTPQESLVQGQTAWDAVKGDRHEGQYFNHGPSGPAYGFHFWESLTERELDADYAYLSKCGWTLTHLCQNWWVWERLDAGGRLAPHGAEQLFAVLSAAARHGLRLHLAVSHYPLGKESQSWAQYGEAGYRREDYNRPDSTFYAMFKAYLRDLAGVFRDETALSSYTAAGEGDPDCGMTFVNETHDAMRALDPNHLFLGEPHLNPSPYPLDINYYRRDGWKPLLGGMRTYVIDNKPFEHIAVQFKLAGLGHIFLGEGVFWGFSNGARATDRYRTRIRQEFYTGLAYRLPILLSWEERITEDERVVFDQVRRAVDWSKPFARPRLLLRLGGNPNGFIRYEKALSRIPLEYGFLEPDAPAPAGAHVIDTAAPFDEAALAFVSDGGAIPDALRADLPLRIPAGFVASYSWSEDRTTLLAYLQETGERRGVGEAARDSTEAGDYSYIDTTCVVPKDTAIDAWEVECVKPGRIRLSIWRREGDALVRVGEGRLVEMARPGLHRFSLDPPIAARAGDLVGFYIPDGGAHIAAENGGSMLYAKGAVTEAKTPLARWETEPKRAAIRVFKAAEAAAQRTVAPVSAPPAGDIVLLNFPAADLAYRLYDLAEKRIVREGAFRQTHRQEAPAGARHLFLMVAPAGGPR
;
A
#
# COMPACT_ATOMS: atom_id res chain seq x y z
N MET A 1 21.26 27.96 -16.10
CA MET A 1 21.57 28.85 -17.23
C MET A 1 22.15 27.98 -18.34
N ILE A 2 21.61 28.16 -19.55
CA ILE A 2 21.86 27.45 -20.83
C ILE A 2 21.43 25.97 -20.91
N ARG A 3 20.59 25.75 -21.92
CA ARG A 3 19.81 24.56 -22.28
C ARG A 3 20.56 23.66 -23.27
N SER A 4 20.04 22.44 -23.36
CA SER A 4 19.73 21.67 -24.58
C SER A 4 20.65 20.51 -24.96
N ALA A 5 19.94 19.38 -25.15
CA ALA A 5 20.10 18.38 -26.19
C ALA A 5 21.41 17.57 -26.23
N LEU A 6 21.28 16.29 -25.88
CA LEU A 6 21.36 15.22 -26.86
C LEU A 6 20.41 14.09 -26.42
N ALA A 7 19.21 14.11 -27.01
CA ALA A 7 18.37 12.92 -27.09
C ALA A 7 19.11 11.94 -28.01
N ALA A 8 19.73 10.91 -27.42
CA ALA A 8 20.22 9.78 -28.19
C ALA A 8 19.00 8.99 -28.70
N PRO A 9 18.95 8.61 -29.98
CA PRO A 9 17.89 7.75 -30.48
C PRO A 9 17.96 6.42 -29.72
N VAL A 10 16.82 6.02 -29.15
CA VAL A 10 16.59 4.69 -28.60
C VAL A 10 16.78 3.70 -29.75
N LEU A 11 17.99 3.16 -29.90
CA LEU A 11 18.23 2.02 -30.77
C LEU A 11 17.50 0.84 -30.13
N ALA A 12 16.39 0.43 -30.73
CA ALA A 12 15.71 -0.81 -30.40
C ALA A 12 16.65 -1.99 -30.70
N LEU A 13 17.46 -2.37 -29.70
CA LEU A 13 18.16 -3.64 -29.69
C LEU A 13 17.12 -4.73 -29.56
N ALA A 14 16.86 -5.43 -30.65
CA ALA A 14 16.06 -6.65 -30.68
C ALA A 14 16.66 -7.64 -29.67
N LEU A 15 16.00 -7.77 -28.51
CA LEU A 15 16.20 -8.89 -27.61
C LEU A 15 15.79 -10.14 -28.39
N GLY A 16 16.78 -10.93 -28.80
CA GLY A 16 16.55 -12.24 -29.40
C GLY A 16 15.90 -13.14 -28.37
N ALA A 17 14.57 -13.15 -28.34
CA ALA A 17 13.81 -14.20 -27.68
C ALA A 17 14.15 -15.51 -28.39
N ALA A 18 14.73 -16.46 -27.66
CA ALA A 18 14.68 -17.85 -28.09
C ALA A 18 13.20 -18.18 -28.32
N ALA A 19 12.86 -18.69 -29.50
CA ALA A 19 11.49 -19.02 -29.85
C ALA A 19 10.89 -19.90 -28.75
N CYS A 20 9.92 -19.37 -27.99
CA CYS A 20 9.07 -20.21 -27.16
C CYS A 20 8.37 -21.18 -28.11
N ALA A 21 8.43 -22.48 -27.80
CA ALA A 21 7.59 -23.45 -28.49
C ALA A 21 6.14 -22.94 -28.42
N GLU A 22 5.39 -23.00 -29.54
CA GLU A 22 4.02 -22.45 -29.68
C GLU A 22 3.02 -22.97 -28.61
N ASP A 23 3.40 -23.97 -27.82
CA ASP A 23 2.64 -24.66 -26.78
C ASP A 23 3.11 -24.42 -25.32
N ALA A 24 4.11 -23.56 -25.09
CA ALA A 24 4.62 -23.33 -23.73
C ALA A 24 3.60 -22.57 -22.85
N PRO A 25 3.31 -23.04 -21.62
CA PRO A 25 2.37 -22.35 -20.74
C PRO A 25 2.93 -21.00 -20.28
N PHE A 26 2.03 -20.05 -20.03
CA PHE A 26 2.37 -18.75 -19.48
C PHE A 26 2.25 -18.80 -17.95
N PHE A 27 3.09 -18.04 -17.25
CA PHE A 27 3.04 -17.93 -15.80
C PHE A 27 2.58 -16.55 -15.38
N VAL A 28 1.80 -16.48 -14.32
CA VAL A 28 1.42 -15.21 -13.70
C VAL A 28 1.69 -15.25 -12.22
N SER A 29 2.37 -14.23 -11.75
CA SER A 29 2.49 -13.90 -10.33
C SER A 29 1.26 -13.08 -9.94
N ASP A 30 0.50 -13.57 -8.98
CA ASP A 30 -0.71 -12.91 -8.51
C ASP A 30 -0.40 -11.88 -7.43
N TYR A 31 -1.11 -10.76 -7.47
CA TYR A 31 -0.94 -9.65 -6.55
C TYR A 31 -1.31 -10.04 -5.12
N ASP A 32 -2.51 -10.62 -4.94
CA ASP A 32 -3.03 -10.94 -3.61
C ASP A 32 -2.29 -12.14 -3.02
N GLY A 33 -2.15 -13.23 -3.77
CA GLY A 33 -1.66 -14.47 -3.19
C GLY A 33 -0.15 -14.65 -3.10
N GLY A 34 0.66 -13.77 -3.70
CA GLY A 34 2.11 -14.04 -3.89
C GLY A 34 2.40 -15.34 -4.65
N ASN A 35 1.37 -15.92 -5.27
CA ASN A 35 1.37 -17.26 -5.84
C ASN A 35 1.80 -17.19 -7.31
N VAL A 36 2.49 -18.25 -7.76
CA VAL A 36 2.72 -18.48 -9.19
C VAL A 36 1.61 -19.37 -9.71
N TYR A 37 0.91 -18.91 -10.74
CA TYR A 37 -0.12 -19.66 -11.44
C TYR A 37 0.34 -19.98 -12.85
N ILE A 38 -0.03 -21.17 -13.31
CA ILE A 38 0.01 -21.55 -14.70
C ILE A 38 -1.25 -21.02 -15.35
N VAL A 39 -1.11 -20.26 -16.43
CA VAL A 39 -2.22 -19.83 -17.29
C VAL A 39 -2.22 -20.71 -18.53
N ARG A 40 -3.34 -21.40 -18.73
CA ARG A 40 -3.60 -22.23 -19.90
C ARG A 40 -5.07 -22.17 -20.26
N ASP A 41 -5.36 -22.04 -21.55
CA ASP A 41 -6.74 -21.96 -22.08
C ASP A 41 -7.58 -20.86 -21.39
N GLY A 42 -6.94 -19.75 -21.01
CA GLY A 42 -7.57 -18.63 -20.28
C GLY A 42 -7.84 -18.89 -18.79
N ALA A 43 -7.46 -20.05 -18.24
CA ALA A 43 -7.68 -20.41 -16.84
C ALA A 43 -6.37 -20.40 -16.02
N LYS A 44 -6.43 -19.81 -14.82
CA LYS A 44 -5.37 -19.90 -13.80
C LYS A 44 -5.44 -21.24 -13.08
N ARG A 45 -4.30 -21.92 -12.95
CA ARG A 45 -4.14 -23.10 -12.10
C ARG A 45 -2.97 -22.87 -11.14
N PRO A 46 -3.14 -23.02 -9.82
CA PRO A 46 -2.06 -22.82 -8.87
C PRO A 46 -0.96 -23.86 -9.11
N VAL A 47 0.30 -23.42 -9.02
CA VAL A 47 1.42 -24.36 -8.95
C VAL A 47 1.37 -25.07 -7.59
N HIS A 48 1.55 -26.39 -7.58
CA HIS A 48 1.46 -27.19 -6.35
C HIS A 48 2.54 -26.84 -5.32
N GLY A 49 2.26 -27.09 -4.04
CA GLY A 49 3.22 -26.95 -2.94
C GLY A 49 3.34 -25.58 -2.30
N LEU A 50 2.69 -24.53 -2.82
CA LEU A 50 2.93 -23.15 -2.34
C LEU A 50 2.52 -22.89 -0.88
N ARG A 51 1.57 -23.65 -0.33
CA ARG A 51 1.11 -23.52 1.07
C ARG A 51 1.76 -24.54 2.03
N GLU A 52 2.55 -25.46 1.50
CA GLU A 52 3.22 -26.51 2.27
C GLU A 52 4.49 -25.99 2.94
N ALA A 53 5.03 -26.74 3.91
CA ALA A 53 6.29 -26.38 4.54
C ALA A 53 7.45 -26.58 3.55
N TRP A 54 7.98 -25.48 3.03
CA TRP A 54 9.08 -25.54 2.06
C TRP A 54 10.40 -25.89 2.72
N VAL A 55 11.29 -26.50 1.98
CA VAL A 55 12.66 -26.74 2.41
C VAL A 55 13.54 -25.70 1.73
N PHE A 56 14.04 -24.72 2.51
CA PHE A 56 15.13 -23.88 2.00
C PHE A 56 16.35 -24.76 1.70
N ASN A 57 17.14 -24.41 0.68
CA ASN A 57 18.25 -25.24 0.21
C ASN A 57 19.19 -25.67 1.36
N ARG A 58 19.15 -26.96 1.72
CA ARG A 58 19.91 -27.54 2.86
C ARG A 58 21.42 -27.54 2.68
N ALA A 59 21.93 -27.36 1.46
CA ALA A 59 23.37 -27.26 1.21
C ALA A 59 23.91 -25.84 1.41
N MET A 60 23.04 -24.83 1.53
CA MET A 60 23.46 -23.46 1.77
C MET A 60 24.04 -23.32 3.17
N THR A 61 25.20 -22.67 3.26
CA THR A 61 25.82 -22.31 4.52
C THR A 61 26.13 -20.82 4.56
N TRP A 62 26.16 -20.25 5.75
CA TRP A 62 26.48 -18.85 5.99
C TRP A 62 27.74 -18.77 6.85
N LEU A 63 28.71 -18.00 6.39
CA LEU A 63 29.92 -17.67 7.12
C LEU A 63 29.85 -16.23 7.60
N ASP A 64 30.12 -16.01 8.87
CA ASP A 64 30.16 -14.67 9.47
C ASP A 64 31.45 -14.46 10.29
N ALA A 65 31.47 -13.48 11.19
CA ALA A 65 32.66 -13.12 11.97
C ALA A 65 33.23 -14.29 12.80
N LYS A 66 32.39 -15.21 13.32
CA LYS A 66 32.89 -16.41 14.04
C LYS A 66 33.61 -17.40 13.12
N ASP A 67 33.37 -17.32 11.81
CA ASP A 67 33.99 -18.17 10.79
C ASP A 67 35.19 -17.48 10.11
N GLY A 68 35.60 -16.30 10.62
CA GLY A 68 36.72 -15.51 10.10
C GLY A 68 36.34 -14.51 9.00
N ALA A 69 35.06 -14.43 8.61
CA ALA A 69 34.57 -13.53 7.58
C ALA A 69 34.11 -12.18 8.18
N ASP A 70 34.68 -11.07 7.70
CA ASP A 70 34.32 -9.72 8.18
C ASP A 70 33.04 -9.17 7.52
N ALA A 71 32.44 -9.94 6.61
CA ALA A 71 31.16 -9.72 5.95
C ALA A 71 30.47 -11.07 5.70
N LEU A 72 29.14 -11.11 5.67
CA LEU A 72 28.37 -12.34 5.53
C LEU A 72 28.60 -12.98 4.16
N VAL A 73 29.09 -14.22 4.11
CA VAL A 73 29.26 -15.00 2.87
C VAL A 73 28.27 -16.16 2.89
N CYS A 74 27.62 -16.44 1.76
CA CYS A 74 26.73 -17.58 1.63
C CYS A 74 27.11 -18.44 0.42
N TYR A 75 27.22 -19.75 0.56
CA TYR A 75 27.56 -20.62 -0.58
C TYR A 75 26.96 -22.01 -0.42
N SER A 76 26.96 -22.81 -1.49
CA SER A 76 26.55 -24.21 -1.42
C SER A 76 27.73 -25.09 -1.03
N THR A 77 27.59 -25.89 0.01
CA THR A 77 28.61 -26.85 0.48
C THR A 77 28.65 -28.15 -0.32
N GLN A 78 27.75 -28.30 -1.30
CA GLN A 78 27.62 -29.52 -2.10
C GLN A 78 27.63 -29.19 -3.59
N ALA A 79 28.35 -30.01 -4.35
CA ALA A 79 28.31 -30.10 -5.79
C ALA A 79 28.55 -31.57 -6.22
N PRO A 80 27.72 -32.16 -7.11
CA PRO A 80 26.50 -31.60 -7.66
C PRO A 80 25.42 -31.41 -6.58
N LEU A 81 24.60 -30.37 -6.74
CA LEU A 81 23.43 -30.16 -5.91
C LEU A 81 22.29 -31.06 -6.40
N LEU A 82 21.93 -32.08 -5.63
CA LEU A 82 20.82 -32.97 -5.98
C LEU A 82 19.48 -32.29 -5.67
N LEU A 83 18.62 -32.17 -6.68
CA LEU A 83 17.27 -31.62 -6.53
C LEU A 83 16.21 -32.71 -6.42
N THR A 84 16.56 -33.98 -6.67
CA THR A 84 15.66 -35.15 -6.61
C THR A 84 16.26 -36.27 -5.77
N GLY A 85 15.43 -37.21 -5.35
CA GLY A 85 15.79 -38.37 -4.53
C GLY A 85 15.95 -38.05 -3.04
N ARG A 86 16.32 -39.05 -2.24
CA ARG A 86 16.42 -38.93 -0.77
C ARG A 86 17.46 -37.91 -0.30
N LYS A 87 18.44 -37.58 -1.16
CA LYS A 87 19.47 -36.55 -0.88
C LYS A 87 19.09 -35.18 -1.44
N GLN A 88 17.86 -34.98 -1.89
CA GLN A 88 17.40 -33.68 -2.37
C GLN A 88 17.59 -32.59 -1.32
N VAL A 89 18.14 -31.45 -1.74
CA VAL A 89 18.39 -30.31 -0.84
C VAL A 89 17.17 -29.41 -0.65
N SER A 90 16.14 -29.61 -1.45
CA SER A 90 14.83 -28.98 -1.37
C SER A 90 13.76 -30.01 -1.78
N ARG A 91 12.47 -29.72 -1.59
CA ARG A 91 11.39 -30.71 -1.67
C ARG A 91 10.43 -30.46 -2.82
N TRP A 92 10.15 -31.49 -3.62
CA TRP A 92 9.10 -31.48 -4.65
C TRP A 92 7.70 -31.66 -4.07
N PHE A 93 6.71 -31.06 -4.73
CA PHE A 93 5.29 -31.18 -4.41
C PHE A 93 4.48 -31.55 -5.65
N ALA A 94 3.48 -32.42 -5.45
CA ALA A 94 2.52 -32.83 -6.46
C ALA A 94 1.11 -32.43 -6.01
N GLY A 95 0.16 -32.38 -6.95
CA GLY A 95 -1.24 -32.11 -6.64
C GLY A 95 -1.90 -33.23 -5.83
N PRO A 96 -3.08 -32.98 -5.21
CA PRO A 96 -3.76 -33.96 -4.35
C PRO A 96 -4.09 -35.31 -5.03
N GLY A 97 -4.22 -35.32 -6.35
CA GLY A 97 -4.49 -36.53 -7.15
C GLY A 97 -3.24 -37.17 -7.75
N ALA A 98 -2.05 -36.72 -7.39
CA ALA A 98 -0.78 -37.22 -7.93
C ALA A 98 0.18 -37.60 -6.80
N GLU A 99 1.20 -38.37 -7.14
CA GLU A 99 2.19 -38.87 -6.20
C GLU A 99 3.58 -38.43 -6.64
N ILE A 100 4.37 -37.92 -5.71
CA ILE A 100 5.82 -37.76 -5.86
C ILE A 100 6.50 -38.51 -4.72
N ALA A 101 7.44 -39.40 -5.07
CA ALA A 101 8.18 -40.20 -4.11
C ALA A 101 9.64 -40.32 -4.54
N ASP A 102 10.54 -40.47 -3.57
CA ASP A 102 11.95 -40.72 -3.85
C ASP A 102 12.18 -42.22 -4.12
N GLU A 103 12.70 -42.53 -5.29
CA GLU A 103 12.98 -43.92 -5.70
C GLU A 103 14.31 -44.40 -5.13
N ASP A 104 15.30 -43.49 -5.05
CA ASP A 104 16.56 -43.71 -4.36
C ASP A 104 17.19 -42.38 -3.93
N ASP A 105 18.50 -42.37 -3.68
CA ASP A 105 19.25 -41.19 -3.23
C ASP A 105 19.23 -40.00 -4.20
N ALA A 106 19.07 -40.23 -5.51
CA ALA A 106 19.19 -39.18 -6.53
C ALA A 106 17.97 -39.08 -7.47
N ARG A 107 17.07 -40.06 -7.44
CA ARG A 107 15.94 -40.19 -8.36
C ARG A 107 14.62 -40.04 -7.63
N SER A 108 13.70 -39.31 -8.25
CA SER A 108 12.31 -39.23 -7.82
C SER A 108 11.39 -39.79 -8.91
N ARG A 109 10.24 -40.32 -8.49
CA ARG A 109 9.18 -40.86 -9.33
C ARG A 109 7.94 -40.00 -9.14
N PHE A 110 7.50 -39.39 -10.23
CA PHE A 110 6.23 -38.69 -10.32
C PHE A 110 5.18 -39.59 -10.99
N VAL A 111 3.99 -39.68 -10.40
CA VAL A 111 2.84 -40.38 -10.96
C VAL A 111 1.61 -39.48 -10.95
N LYS A 112 1.14 -39.12 -12.14
CA LYS A 112 -0.18 -38.53 -12.36
C LYS A 112 -1.23 -39.63 -12.21
N ARG A 113 -2.13 -39.53 -11.23
CA ARG A 113 -3.32 -40.40 -11.08
C ARG A 113 -4.65 -39.66 -11.18
N GLY A 114 -4.61 -38.32 -11.23
CA GLY A 114 -5.81 -37.49 -11.23
C GLY A 114 -6.53 -37.52 -12.58
N GLY A 115 -7.81 -37.90 -12.57
CA GLY A 115 -8.66 -37.95 -13.77
C GLY A 115 -9.22 -36.59 -14.25
N ALA A 116 -8.89 -35.49 -13.57
CA ALA A 116 -9.48 -34.17 -13.82
C ALA A 116 -8.88 -33.44 -15.04
N SER A 117 -7.69 -33.85 -15.51
CA SER A 117 -6.95 -33.16 -16.57
C SER A 117 -6.01 -34.14 -17.26
N SER A 118 -5.86 -34.04 -18.59
CA SER A 118 -4.85 -34.80 -19.35
C SER A 118 -3.43 -34.27 -19.13
N LEU A 119 -3.29 -33.10 -18.52
CA LEU A 119 -2.01 -32.52 -18.12
C LEU A 119 -1.91 -32.48 -16.60
N ASP A 120 -0.76 -32.89 -16.06
CA ASP A 120 -0.41 -32.72 -14.65
C ASP A 120 1.07 -32.40 -14.48
N HIS A 121 1.47 -31.97 -13.29
CA HIS A 121 2.84 -31.57 -12.99
C HIS A 121 3.28 -31.85 -11.56
N VAL A 122 4.59 -31.93 -11.39
CA VAL A 122 5.26 -31.81 -10.09
C VAL A 122 6.11 -30.53 -10.11
N SER A 123 6.11 -29.80 -9.00
CA SER A 123 6.85 -28.54 -8.85
C SER A 123 7.84 -28.64 -7.70
N LEU A 124 9.06 -28.19 -7.96
CA LEU A 124 10.00 -27.78 -6.93
C LEU A 124 9.72 -26.29 -6.68
N PRO A 125 9.21 -25.90 -5.50
CA PRO A 125 9.08 -24.50 -5.13
C PRO A 125 10.44 -23.81 -5.22
N PRO A 126 10.45 -22.48 -5.27
CA PRO A 126 11.58 -21.73 -5.75
C PRO A 126 12.82 -21.99 -4.89
N VAL A 127 13.79 -22.70 -5.46
CA VAL A 127 15.06 -23.05 -4.81
C VAL A 127 16.09 -21.95 -5.08
N GLN A 128 16.77 -21.53 -4.02
CA GLN A 128 17.77 -20.46 -4.09
C GLN A 128 19.17 -21.02 -3.95
N TYR A 129 20.08 -20.57 -4.81
CA TYR A 129 21.47 -21.04 -4.85
C TYR A 129 22.39 -20.03 -5.57
N PRO A 130 23.72 -20.09 -5.34
CA PRO A 130 24.70 -19.29 -6.07
C PRO A 130 24.81 -19.77 -7.53
N ILE A 131 24.23 -19.01 -8.46
CA ILE A 131 24.13 -19.41 -9.88
C ILE A 131 25.50 -19.45 -10.57
N GLU A 132 26.49 -18.71 -10.06
CA GLU A 132 27.85 -18.78 -10.60
C GLU A 132 28.61 -20.02 -10.15
N GLN A 133 28.24 -20.64 -9.02
CA GLN A 133 28.79 -21.91 -8.55
C GLN A 133 28.11 -23.10 -9.25
N LEU A 134 26.79 -22.99 -9.48
CA LEU A 134 25.93 -24.04 -10.02
C LEU A 134 25.18 -23.55 -11.27
N PRO A 135 25.88 -23.24 -12.38
CA PRO A 135 25.33 -22.49 -13.51
C PRO A 135 24.41 -23.29 -14.42
N ARG A 136 24.43 -24.62 -14.34
CA ARG A 136 23.70 -25.50 -15.25
C ARG A 136 22.69 -26.35 -14.48
N ALA A 137 21.62 -26.75 -15.16
CA ALA A 137 20.72 -27.80 -14.70
C ALA A 137 20.79 -28.99 -15.65
N GLU A 138 21.06 -30.16 -15.07
CA GLU A 138 21.06 -31.44 -15.77
C GLU A 138 19.82 -32.24 -15.33
N LEU A 139 18.88 -32.45 -16.26
CA LEU A 139 17.75 -33.36 -16.09
C LEU A 139 18.00 -34.64 -16.89
N GLU A 140 17.85 -35.78 -16.23
CA GLU A 140 17.76 -37.08 -16.88
C GLU A 140 16.41 -37.71 -16.54
N VAL A 141 15.63 -38.05 -17.56
CA VAL A 141 14.41 -38.84 -17.43
C VAL A 141 14.75 -40.26 -17.85
N MET A 142 14.77 -41.19 -16.89
CA MET A 142 15.18 -42.57 -17.12
C MET A 142 14.01 -43.46 -17.56
N ARG A 143 12.79 -43.11 -17.12
CA ARG A 143 11.56 -43.82 -17.48
C ARG A 143 10.46 -42.79 -17.69
N ALA A 144 9.77 -42.88 -18.82
CA ALA A 144 8.58 -42.09 -19.11
C ALA A 144 7.57 -43.00 -19.82
N THR A 145 6.35 -43.03 -19.31
CA THR A 145 5.22 -43.73 -19.96
C THR A 145 4.49 -42.83 -20.96
N HIS A 146 4.68 -41.52 -20.83
CA HIS A 146 3.96 -40.47 -21.57
C HIS A 146 4.89 -39.29 -21.83
N PRO A 147 4.52 -38.40 -22.79
CA PRO A 147 5.27 -37.18 -23.04
C PRO A 147 5.47 -36.32 -21.79
N TRP A 148 6.69 -35.79 -21.66
CA TRP A 148 7.09 -34.93 -20.54
C TRP A 148 7.77 -33.65 -21.02
N GLN A 149 7.81 -32.63 -20.16
CA GLN A 149 8.43 -31.34 -20.44
C GLN A 149 8.98 -30.72 -19.14
N LEU A 150 10.19 -30.15 -19.20
CA LEU A 150 10.78 -29.37 -18.11
C LEU A 150 10.63 -27.88 -18.36
N LEU A 151 10.14 -27.15 -17.35
CA LEU A 151 10.12 -25.70 -17.33
C LEU A 151 10.94 -25.15 -16.15
N VAL A 152 11.61 -24.03 -16.37
CA VAL A 152 12.30 -23.25 -15.33
C VAL A 152 11.74 -21.84 -15.31
N VAL A 153 11.28 -21.38 -14.15
CA VAL A 153 10.59 -20.09 -13.99
C VAL A 153 11.33 -19.25 -12.95
N VAL A 154 11.58 -17.97 -13.26
CA VAL A 154 12.12 -17.02 -12.28
C VAL A 154 11.04 -16.71 -11.25
N LYS A 155 11.35 -16.86 -9.97
CA LYS A 155 10.41 -16.52 -8.92
C LYS A 155 9.92 -15.08 -9.06
N GLY A 156 8.61 -14.88 -8.89
CA GLY A 156 8.00 -13.55 -8.85
C GLY A 156 7.84 -12.89 -10.22
N ARG A 157 8.37 -13.49 -11.30
CA ARG A 157 8.26 -12.97 -12.67
C ARG A 157 7.04 -13.57 -13.38
N SER A 158 6.10 -12.72 -13.79
CA SER A 158 5.07 -13.13 -14.75
C SER A 158 5.68 -13.27 -16.14
N GLY A 159 5.10 -14.10 -16.99
CA GLY A 159 5.54 -14.27 -18.37
C GLY A 159 5.80 -15.70 -18.80
N PRO A 160 6.43 -15.88 -19.98
CA PRO A 160 6.97 -17.16 -20.37
C PRO A 160 8.06 -17.61 -19.39
N PRO A 161 8.26 -18.93 -19.24
CA PRO A 161 9.33 -19.46 -18.42
C PRO A 161 10.70 -18.98 -18.93
N LEU A 162 11.70 -18.93 -18.03
CA LEU A 162 13.10 -18.67 -18.41
C LEU A 162 13.61 -19.73 -19.38
N TYR A 163 13.15 -20.97 -19.20
CA TYR A 163 13.43 -22.10 -20.08
C TYR A 163 12.20 -23.00 -20.20
N ALA A 164 11.91 -23.45 -21.42
CA ALA A 164 10.96 -24.51 -21.71
C ALA A 164 11.62 -25.54 -22.64
N SER A 165 11.71 -26.80 -22.22
CA SER A 165 12.14 -27.87 -23.12
C SER A 165 11.07 -28.14 -24.19
N PRO A 166 11.39 -28.76 -25.33
CA PRO A 166 10.36 -29.40 -26.15
C PRO A 166 9.69 -30.55 -25.36
N TRP A 167 8.49 -30.94 -25.79
CA TRP A 167 7.85 -32.17 -25.32
C TRP A 167 8.62 -33.40 -25.79
N GLN A 168 8.94 -34.31 -24.88
CA GLN A 168 9.70 -35.52 -25.18
C GLN A 168 8.84 -36.76 -24.88
N ALA A 169 8.62 -37.60 -25.89
CA ALA A 169 7.82 -38.82 -25.76
C ALA A 169 8.57 -40.00 -25.14
N GLN A 170 9.91 -39.94 -25.08
CA GLN A 170 10.79 -41.02 -24.62
C GLN A 170 11.67 -40.54 -23.46
N PRO A 171 12.29 -41.46 -22.70
CA PRO A 171 13.41 -41.14 -21.81
C PRO A 171 14.47 -40.30 -22.52
N GLY A 172 15.10 -39.36 -21.80
CA GLY A 172 16.00 -38.38 -22.40
C GLY A 172 16.81 -37.59 -21.39
N ARG A 173 17.73 -36.77 -21.91
CA ARG A 173 18.60 -35.89 -21.10
C ARG A 173 18.48 -34.45 -21.59
N LEU A 174 18.48 -33.52 -20.65
CA LEU A 174 18.58 -32.08 -20.89
C LEU A 174 19.76 -31.53 -20.10
N ASP A 175 20.48 -30.60 -20.71
CA ASP A 175 21.55 -29.83 -20.09
C ASP A 175 21.33 -28.36 -20.44
N VAL A 176 21.00 -27.56 -19.42
CA VAL A 176 20.50 -26.20 -19.57
C VAL A 176 21.47 -25.23 -18.90
N ASP A 177 22.02 -24.28 -19.66
CA ASP A 177 22.84 -23.19 -19.12
C ASP A 177 21.96 -22.10 -18.50
N LEU A 178 21.68 -22.24 -17.21
CA LEU A 178 20.80 -21.32 -16.49
C LEU A 178 21.46 -19.96 -16.27
N LEU A 179 22.77 -19.91 -16.06
CA LEU A 179 23.49 -18.66 -15.89
C LEU A 179 23.38 -17.79 -17.13
N ASP A 180 23.64 -18.36 -18.31
CA ASP A 180 23.58 -17.61 -19.55
C ASP A 180 22.14 -17.14 -19.86
N LEU A 181 21.13 -17.97 -19.62
CA LEU A 181 19.72 -17.56 -19.74
C LEU A 181 19.38 -16.41 -18.77
N TYR A 182 19.82 -16.52 -17.51
CA TYR A 182 19.60 -15.51 -16.48
C TYR A 182 20.25 -14.16 -16.84
N ARG A 183 21.50 -14.19 -17.32
CA ARG A 183 22.24 -13.00 -17.78
C ARG A 183 21.61 -12.39 -19.03
N ARG A 184 21.19 -13.20 -20.01
CA ARG A 184 20.49 -12.73 -21.22
C ARG A 184 19.15 -12.06 -20.92
N LYS A 185 18.46 -12.49 -19.85
CA LYS A 185 17.23 -11.82 -19.38
C LYS A 185 17.51 -10.50 -18.65
N GLY A 186 18.77 -10.21 -18.31
CA GLY A 186 19.21 -8.93 -17.73
C GLY A 186 19.50 -8.97 -16.23
N TYR A 187 19.52 -10.14 -15.60
CA TYR A 187 19.81 -10.25 -14.18
C TYR A 187 21.32 -10.22 -13.91
N GLY A 188 21.75 -9.37 -12.97
CA GLY A 188 23.15 -9.21 -12.54
C GLY A 188 23.54 -9.94 -11.25
N GLY A 189 22.56 -10.43 -10.48
CA GLY A 189 22.78 -11.09 -9.18
C GLY A 189 23.61 -12.38 -9.27
N ARG A 190 24.30 -12.74 -8.18
CA ARG A 190 25.12 -13.96 -8.04
C ARG A 190 24.31 -15.12 -7.48
N TYR A 191 23.14 -14.84 -6.91
CA TYR A 191 22.17 -15.85 -6.53
C TYR A 191 20.97 -15.76 -7.45
N ALA A 192 20.37 -16.92 -7.72
CA ALA A 192 19.12 -17.01 -8.44
C ALA A 192 18.11 -17.79 -7.62
N GLN A 193 16.84 -17.57 -7.93
CA GLN A 193 15.75 -18.27 -7.29
C GLN A 193 14.76 -18.75 -8.36
N PHE A 194 14.73 -20.06 -8.58
CA PHE A 194 13.98 -20.67 -9.69
C PHE A 194 13.01 -21.73 -9.21
N HIS A 195 11.82 -21.74 -9.81
CA HIS A 195 10.94 -22.90 -9.79
C HIS A 195 11.38 -23.87 -10.89
N PHE A 196 11.39 -25.17 -10.57
CA PHE A 196 11.52 -26.23 -11.55
C PHE A 196 10.19 -26.98 -11.63
N ILE A 197 9.65 -27.14 -12.83
CA ILE A 197 8.34 -27.76 -13.03
C ILE A 197 8.47 -28.83 -14.09
N LEU A 198 8.10 -30.06 -13.76
CA LEU A 198 8.09 -31.19 -14.68
C LEU A 198 6.63 -31.55 -14.99
N PHE A 199 6.24 -31.36 -16.24
CA PHE A 199 4.91 -31.70 -16.74
C PHE A 199 4.90 -33.09 -17.36
N VAL A 200 3.73 -33.72 -17.29
CA VAL A 200 3.37 -34.93 -18.05
C VAL A 200 2.03 -34.71 -18.75
N ARG A 201 1.90 -35.25 -19.97
CA ARG A 201 0.68 -35.15 -20.78
C ARG A 201 0.21 -36.54 -21.18
N THR A 202 -1.00 -36.90 -20.77
CA THR A 202 -1.71 -38.12 -21.22
C THR A 202 -2.63 -37.80 -22.40
N THR A 203 -3.09 -38.85 -23.10
CA THR A 203 -4.09 -38.71 -24.16
C THR A 203 -5.46 -38.45 -23.53
N GLU A 204 -5.86 -39.29 -22.59
CA GLU A 204 -7.12 -39.13 -21.85
C GLU A 204 -6.88 -38.64 -20.41
N PRO A 205 -7.76 -37.81 -19.84
CA PRO A 205 -7.61 -37.32 -18.46
C PRO A 205 -7.44 -38.42 -17.41
N GLN A 206 -8.16 -39.52 -17.56
CA GLN A 206 -8.15 -40.68 -16.65
C GLN A 206 -6.88 -41.55 -16.73
N ASP A 207 -6.06 -41.40 -17.77
CA ASP A 207 -4.87 -42.22 -17.92
C ASP A 207 -3.84 -41.89 -16.82
N GLU A 208 -3.16 -42.93 -16.34
CA GLU A 208 -2.03 -42.79 -15.43
C GLU A 208 -0.75 -42.49 -16.24
N ALA A 209 0.02 -41.51 -15.81
CA ALA A 209 1.36 -41.25 -16.34
C ALA A 209 2.41 -41.32 -15.24
N THR A 210 3.46 -42.11 -15.47
CA THR A 210 4.64 -42.19 -14.63
C THR A 210 5.87 -41.65 -15.33
N VAL A 211 6.64 -40.84 -14.60
CA VAL A 211 8.00 -40.39 -14.96
C VAL A 211 8.96 -40.61 -13.79
N VAL A 212 10.11 -41.22 -14.07
CA VAL A 212 11.23 -41.32 -13.12
C VAL A 212 12.36 -40.45 -13.65
N PHE A 213 12.84 -39.54 -12.81
CA PHE A 213 13.78 -38.51 -13.24
C PHE A 213 14.80 -38.17 -12.15
N ARG A 214 15.94 -37.65 -12.61
CA ARG A 214 17.01 -37.09 -11.80
C ARG A 214 17.26 -35.66 -12.26
N LEU A 215 17.13 -34.70 -11.36
CA LEU A 215 17.53 -33.31 -11.59
C LEU A 215 18.68 -32.96 -10.65
N ARG A 216 19.76 -32.41 -11.21
CA ARG A 216 20.90 -31.93 -10.42
C ARG A 216 21.49 -30.66 -11.01
N LEU A 217 22.15 -29.87 -10.17
CA LEU A 217 22.96 -28.73 -10.61
C LEU A 217 24.45 -29.11 -10.43
N PRO A 218 25.21 -29.40 -11.50
CA PRO A 218 26.63 -29.66 -11.38
C PRO A 218 27.39 -28.41 -10.90
N GLY A 219 28.43 -28.63 -10.10
CA GLY A 219 29.33 -27.56 -9.68
C GLY A 219 30.35 -27.23 -10.76
N ARG A 220 30.85 -26.00 -10.70
CA ARG A 220 32.07 -25.57 -11.38
C ARG A 220 32.93 -24.77 -10.40
N PRO A 221 34.24 -24.63 -10.67
CA PRO A 221 35.07 -23.71 -9.90
C PRO A 221 34.50 -22.29 -9.94
N ALA A 222 34.39 -21.66 -8.78
CA ALA A 222 33.77 -20.35 -8.64
C ALA A 222 34.36 -19.55 -7.49
N VAL A 223 34.29 -18.21 -7.61
CA VAL A 223 34.48 -17.30 -6.48
C VAL A 223 33.10 -16.88 -6.02
N VAL A 224 32.77 -17.09 -4.75
CA VAL A 224 31.51 -16.64 -4.15
C VAL A 224 31.82 -15.48 -3.20
N PRO A 225 31.42 -14.25 -3.54
CA PRO A 225 31.69 -13.10 -2.70
C PRO A 225 30.77 -13.09 -1.47
N SER A 226 31.06 -12.21 -0.51
CA SER A 226 30.08 -11.84 0.51
C SER A 226 28.80 -11.30 -0.12
N LEU A 227 27.73 -11.23 0.68
CA LEU A 227 26.59 -10.39 0.36
C LEU A 227 27.03 -8.92 0.24
N PRO A 228 26.20 -8.04 -0.36
CA PRO A 228 26.56 -6.64 -0.58
C PRO A 228 27.09 -5.97 0.69
N VAL A 229 28.06 -5.07 0.53
CA VAL A 229 28.67 -4.36 1.66
C VAL A 229 28.28 -2.90 1.63
N ILE A 230 27.61 -2.45 2.67
CA ILE A 230 27.22 -1.04 2.85
C ILE A 230 28.00 -0.47 4.03
N ARG A 231 28.55 0.73 3.86
CA ARG A 231 29.24 1.49 4.91
C ARG A 231 28.88 2.96 4.83
N THR A 232 28.75 3.63 5.98
CA THR A 232 28.77 5.09 6.00
C THR A 232 30.18 5.59 5.70
N ALA A 233 30.32 6.80 5.16
CA ALA A 233 31.62 7.41 4.88
C ALA A 233 32.53 7.41 6.13
N ALA A 234 31.97 7.75 7.30
CA ALA A 234 32.70 7.75 8.57
C ALA A 234 33.22 6.35 8.96
N ARG A 235 32.41 5.30 8.79
CA ARG A 235 32.85 3.92 9.07
C ARG A 235 33.81 3.41 8.01
N ALA A 236 33.60 3.73 6.75
CA ALA A 236 34.52 3.38 5.67
C ALA A 236 35.91 4.01 5.86
N GLU A 237 35.99 5.23 6.40
CA GLU A 237 37.24 5.88 6.76
C GLU A 237 37.93 5.18 7.95
N LYS A 238 37.19 5.01 9.05
CA LYS A 238 37.71 4.45 10.30
C LYS A 238 38.06 2.95 10.18
N GLU A 239 37.07 2.14 9.82
CA GLU A 239 37.14 0.68 9.82
C GLU A 239 37.66 0.14 8.48
N GLY A 240 37.43 0.86 7.38
CA GLY A 240 37.61 0.35 6.03
C GLY A 240 36.38 -0.42 5.52
N VAL A 241 36.43 -0.82 4.26
CA VAL A 241 35.36 -1.57 3.59
C VAL A 241 35.81 -3.02 3.44
N PRO A 242 35.20 -3.98 4.16
CA PRO A 242 35.59 -5.38 4.05
C PRO A 242 35.19 -5.94 2.69
N VAL A 243 36.08 -6.73 2.10
CA VAL A 243 35.79 -7.57 0.95
C VAL A 243 36.10 -8.99 1.36
N CYS A 244 35.09 -9.86 1.34
CA CYS A 244 35.23 -11.27 1.69
C CYS A 244 34.75 -12.15 0.53
N ALA A 245 35.35 -13.33 0.40
CA ALA A 245 34.93 -14.34 -0.56
C ALA A 245 35.35 -15.74 -0.09
N VAL A 246 34.73 -16.76 -0.66
CA VAL A 246 35.27 -18.12 -0.71
C VAL A 246 35.56 -18.49 -2.15
N VAL A 247 36.61 -19.29 -2.36
CA VAL A 247 36.90 -19.87 -3.68
C VAL A 247 36.64 -21.36 -3.59
N LEU A 248 35.88 -21.88 -4.53
CA LEU A 248 35.40 -23.26 -4.54
C LEU A 248 35.92 -23.97 -5.80
N ASP A 249 36.27 -25.25 -5.67
CA ASP A 249 36.49 -26.15 -6.81
C ASP A 249 35.15 -26.69 -7.37
N GLU A 250 35.19 -27.56 -8.39
CA GLU A 250 33.99 -28.18 -8.95
C GLU A 250 33.18 -29.05 -7.96
N ASN A 251 33.79 -29.48 -6.86
CA ASN A 251 33.20 -30.34 -5.82
C ASN A 251 32.73 -29.54 -4.60
N ALA A 252 32.75 -28.21 -4.67
CA ALA A 252 32.43 -27.28 -3.58
C ALA A 252 33.41 -27.32 -2.38
N ASN A 253 34.64 -27.82 -2.56
CA ASN A 253 35.69 -27.70 -1.57
C ASN A 253 36.26 -26.28 -1.57
N ARG A 254 36.49 -25.70 -0.40
CA ARG A 254 37.13 -24.39 -0.26
C ARG A 254 38.62 -24.47 -0.55
N LEU A 255 39.09 -23.62 -1.45
CA LEU A 255 40.48 -23.49 -1.85
C LEU A 255 41.21 -22.47 -0.96
N GLY A 256 42.38 -22.85 -0.48
CA GLY A 256 43.18 -22.04 0.44
C GLY A 256 44.37 -21.36 -0.23
N ALA A 257 45.20 -20.72 0.58
CA ALA A 257 46.40 -20.02 0.11
C ALA A 257 47.41 -20.90 -0.64
N GLY A 258 47.34 -22.23 -0.50
CA GLY A 258 48.15 -23.17 -1.29
C GLY A 258 47.71 -23.30 -2.74
N ASP A 259 46.43 -23.07 -3.03
CA ASP A 259 45.79 -23.45 -4.29
C ASP A 259 45.59 -22.24 -5.22
N VAL A 260 45.20 -21.10 -4.65
CA VAL A 260 44.84 -19.89 -5.41
C VAL A 260 45.47 -18.63 -4.81
N ALA A 261 45.52 -17.57 -5.60
CA ALA A 261 45.78 -16.20 -5.14
C ALA A 261 44.59 -15.33 -5.49
N VAL A 262 44.03 -14.61 -4.51
CA VAL A 262 42.79 -13.86 -4.69
C VAL A 262 43.05 -12.35 -4.55
N THR A 263 42.49 -11.58 -5.46
CA THR A 263 42.58 -10.12 -5.48
C THR A 263 41.19 -9.50 -5.68
N ALA A 264 40.99 -8.29 -5.16
CA ALA A 264 39.79 -7.50 -5.43
C ALA A 264 40.19 -6.14 -6.03
N ALA A 265 39.51 -5.74 -7.10
CA ALA A 265 39.68 -4.44 -7.74
C ALA A 265 38.42 -3.60 -7.60
N VAL A 266 38.52 -2.39 -7.03
CA VAL A 266 37.40 -1.47 -6.81
C VAL A 266 37.88 -0.03 -6.73
N GLY A 267 37.15 0.91 -7.35
CA GLY A 267 37.47 2.34 -7.29
C GLY A 267 38.90 2.68 -7.77
N GLY A 268 39.39 1.95 -8.79
CA GLY A 268 40.76 2.11 -9.32
C GLY A 268 41.87 1.53 -8.43
N LYS A 269 41.53 0.85 -7.33
CA LYS A 269 42.46 0.22 -6.40
C LYS A 269 42.39 -1.29 -6.52
N THR A 270 43.52 -1.97 -6.36
CA THR A 270 43.60 -3.43 -6.27
C THR A 270 44.15 -3.82 -4.91
N VAL A 271 43.47 -4.71 -4.20
CA VAL A 271 43.90 -5.26 -2.92
C VAL A 271 44.07 -6.77 -3.03
N ALA A 272 45.15 -7.30 -2.47
CA ALA A 272 45.29 -8.74 -2.27
C ALA A 272 44.41 -9.16 -1.08
N LEU A 273 43.71 -10.28 -1.23
CA LEU A 273 42.94 -10.89 -0.16
C LEU A 273 43.82 -11.96 0.51
N ALA A 274 43.80 -12.01 1.84
CA ALA A 274 44.48 -13.03 2.62
C ALA A 274 43.50 -14.14 3.01
N ASP A 275 43.98 -15.39 3.00
CA ASP A 275 43.25 -16.52 3.57
C ASP A 275 43.29 -16.42 5.10
N ALA A 276 42.12 -16.20 5.71
CA ALA A 276 41.94 -16.11 7.15
C ALA A 276 41.87 -17.49 7.84
N GLY A 277 42.05 -18.57 7.07
CA GLY A 277 41.90 -19.95 7.50
C GLY A 277 40.63 -20.58 6.95
N GLY A 278 40.68 -21.88 6.67
CA GLY A 278 39.53 -22.63 6.15
C GLY A 278 39.09 -22.20 4.73
N GLY A 279 39.93 -21.50 3.96
CA GLY A 279 39.61 -21.04 2.61
C GLY A 279 38.66 -19.85 2.57
N VAL A 280 38.66 -19.02 3.63
CA VAL A 280 37.92 -17.76 3.71
C VAL A 280 38.86 -16.62 3.39
N TRP A 281 38.63 -15.95 2.27
CA TRP A 281 39.48 -14.89 1.76
C TRP A 281 38.94 -13.53 2.19
N LYS A 282 39.80 -12.68 2.77
CA LYS A 282 39.39 -11.35 3.20
C LYS A 282 40.44 -10.28 2.99
N GLY A 283 39.97 -9.04 2.88
CA GLY A 283 40.80 -7.88 2.65
C GLY A 283 40.01 -6.61 2.93
N LEU A 284 40.73 -5.50 2.96
CA LEU A 284 40.18 -4.22 3.37
C LEU A 284 40.49 -3.16 2.32
N VAL A 285 39.44 -2.52 1.83
CA VAL A 285 39.56 -1.38 0.90
C VAL A 285 39.39 -0.10 1.69
N ARG A 286 40.29 0.87 1.51
CA ARG A 286 40.25 2.17 2.19
C ARG A 286 40.16 3.32 1.19
N GLY A 287 39.58 4.44 1.63
CA GLY A 287 39.48 5.68 0.86
C GLY A 287 38.59 5.56 -0.37
N LEU A 288 37.44 4.90 -0.24
CA LEU A 288 36.35 5.01 -1.21
C LEU A 288 35.48 6.19 -0.78
N PRO A 289 35.22 7.19 -1.65
CA PRO A 289 34.28 8.26 -1.34
C PRO A 289 32.83 7.75 -1.33
N VAL A 290 31.89 8.62 -0.92
CA VAL A 290 30.45 8.35 -1.02
C VAL A 290 30.09 8.00 -2.47
N GLY A 291 29.40 6.89 -2.67
CA GLY A 291 29.05 6.39 -3.99
C GLY A 291 28.76 4.89 -4.05
N GLU A 292 28.38 4.44 -5.23
CA GLU A 292 28.14 3.04 -5.57
C GLU A 292 29.34 2.47 -6.32
N TYR A 293 29.75 1.26 -5.95
CA TYR A 293 30.91 0.58 -6.50
C TYR A 293 30.59 -0.88 -6.79
N THR A 294 31.22 -1.40 -7.83
CA THR A 294 31.32 -2.84 -8.08
C THR A 294 32.76 -3.27 -7.89
N ALA A 295 33.03 -4.12 -6.90
CA ALA A 295 34.32 -4.76 -6.75
C ALA A 295 34.39 -6.00 -7.65
N THR A 296 35.43 -6.11 -8.47
CA THR A 296 35.73 -7.34 -9.21
C THR A 296 36.67 -8.18 -8.37
N ILE A 297 36.23 -9.37 -7.95
CA ILE A 297 37.07 -10.32 -7.22
C ILE A 297 37.58 -11.37 -8.22
N ALA A 298 38.90 -11.59 -8.25
CA ALA A 298 39.55 -12.52 -9.15
C ALA A 298 40.41 -13.52 -8.36
N ALA A 299 40.28 -14.80 -8.68
CA ALA A 299 41.09 -15.88 -8.10
C ALA A 299 41.92 -16.55 -9.20
N ALA A 300 43.24 -16.43 -9.08
CA ALA A 300 44.21 -17.03 -10.00
C ALA A 300 44.69 -18.38 -9.43
N PRO A 301 44.48 -19.50 -10.13
CA PRO A 301 45.03 -20.80 -9.74
C PRO A 301 46.56 -20.79 -9.77
N LYS A 302 47.21 -21.34 -8.74
CA LYS A 302 48.68 -21.41 -8.67
C LYS A 302 49.28 -22.50 -9.56
N GLY A 303 48.50 -23.53 -9.92
CA GLY A 303 48.90 -24.62 -10.80
C GLY A 303 48.74 -24.35 -12.31
N GLY A 304 48.35 -23.12 -12.70
CA GLY A 304 47.87 -22.83 -14.05
C GLY A 304 46.40 -23.21 -14.23
N GLY A 305 45.66 -22.47 -15.06
CA GLY A 305 44.22 -22.62 -15.26
C GLY A 305 43.52 -21.29 -15.52
N ASP A 306 42.21 -21.36 -15.73
CA ASP A 306 41.42 -20.17 -16.01
C ASP A 306 41.26 -19.28 -14.78
N LEU A 307 41.40 -17.97 -14.98
CA LEU A 307 41.17 -16.97 -13.95
C LEU A 307 39.68 -16.91 -13.62
N LEU A 308 39.31 -17.22 -12.38
CA LEU A 308 37.94 -17.11 -11.92
C LEU A 308 37.63 -15.66 -11.54
N ARG A 309 36.42 -15.19 -11.85
CA ARG A 309 35.98 -13.82 -11.55
C ARG A 309 34.52 -13.79 -11.09
N THR A 310 34.22 -12.87 -10.18
CA THR A 310 32.87 -12.51 -9.74
C THR A 310 32.82 -11.03 -9.37
N THR A 311 31.64 -10.52 -9.05
CA THR A 311 31.42 -9.13 -8.64
C THR A 311 30.76 -9.02 -7.28
N LEU A 312 31.12 -7.99 -6.52
CA LEU A 312 30.53 -7.64 -5.24
C LEU A 312 30.01 -6.20 -5.29
N GLY A 313 28.74 -6.01 -4.93
CA GLY A 313 28.15 -4.68 -4.75
C GLY A 313 28.65 -4.03 -3.46
N ILE A 314 29.17 -2.81 -3.57
CA ILE A 314 29.64 -2.00 -2.44
C ILE A 314 28.98 -0.62 -2.52
N ARG A 315 28.48 -0.13 -1.39
CA ARG A 315 27.91 1.20 -1.29
C ARG A 315 28.50 1.96 -0.11
N ILE A 316 28.97 3.18 -0.38
CA ILE A 316 29.42 4.13 0.64
C ILE A 316 28.37 5.23 0.74
N THR A 317 27.70 5.31 1.88
CA THR A 317 26.64 6.27 2.13
C THR A 317 27.16 7.52 2.84
N ASP A 318 26.41 8.60 2.76
CA ASP A 318 26.73 9.88 3.40
C ASP A 318 26.54 9.87 4.94
N GLY A 319 25.91 8.83 5.49
CA GLY A 319 25.55 8.75 6.91
C GLY A 319 24.38 9.65 7.30
N GLN A 320 23.62 10.20 6.35
CA GLN A 320 22.44 11.03 6.60
C GLN A 320 21.19 10.15 6.78
N PHE A 321 21.01 9.65 8.00
CA PHE A 321 19.82 8.88 8.39
C PHE A 321 18.64 9.79 8.72
N LEU A 322 17.45 9.24 8.50
CA LEU A 322 16.21 9.89 8.88
C LEU A 322 15.98 9.72 10.39
N GLY A 323 15.78 10.83 11.09
CA GLY A 323 15.41 10.88 12.50
C GLY A 323 14.02 11.47 12.72
N TYR A 324 13.62 11.59 13.98
CA TYR A 324 12.35 12.18 14.38
C TYR A 324 12.58 13.38 15.30
N GLU A 325 12.07 14.55 14.92
CA GLU A 325 12.12 15.77 15.72
C GLU A 325 10.82 15.90 16.52
N GLU A 326 10.89 15.50 17.80
CA GLU A 326 9.72 15.35 18.66
C GLU A 326 8.99 16.67 18.92
N ARG A 327 9.71 17.79 19.03
CA ARG A 327 9.09 19.11 19.31
C ARG A 327 8.15 19.53 18.19
N LEU A 328 8.54 19.27 16.94
CA LEU A 328 7.77 19.64 15.75
C LEU A 328 6.86 18.50 15.28
N LYS A 329 7.02 17.31 15.85
CA LYS A 329 6.40 16.05 15.41
C LYS A 329 6.63 15.80 13.92
N LEU A 330 7.85 16.00 13.44
CA LEU A 330 8.23 15.85 12.04
C LEU A 330 9.43 14.95 11.87
N LEU A 331 9.59 14.42 10.66
CA LEU A 331 10.81 13.78 10.23
C LEU A 331 11.94 14.79 10.05
N ALA A 332 13.16 14.38 10.41
CA ALA A 332 14.35 15.19 10.28
C ALA A 332 15.47 14.44 9.56
N LEU A 333 16.25 15.15 8.75
CA LEU A 333 17.47 14.65 8.12
C LEU A 333 18.63 15.47 8.66
N ASP A 334 19.61 14.83 9.31
CA ASP A 334 20.72 15.53 9.97
C ASP A 334 20.22 16.62 10.96
N GLY A 335 19.20 16.27 11.75
CA GLY A 335 18.55 17.18 12.71
C GLY A 335 17.68 18.28 12.10
N LYS A 336 17.58 18.38 10.76
CA LYS A 336 16.76 19.39 10.08
C LYS A 336 15.41 18.80 9.65
N PRO A 337 14.27 19.36 10.08
CA PRO A 337 12.95 18.90 9.65
C PRO A 337 12.79 18.97 8.12
N VAL A 338 12.26 17.90 7.50
CA VAL A 338 12.11 17.79 6.03
C VAL A 338 10.66 17.87 5.53
N GLY A 339 9.73 18.07 6.45
CA GLY A 339 8.29 18.06 6.17
C GLY A 339 7.73 16.66 5.90
N PRO A 340 6.40 16.57 5.69
CA PRO A 340 5.71 15.33 5.33
C PRO A 340 6.32 14.61 4.12
N LEU A 341 6.55 13.31 4.21
CA LEU A 341 6.93 12.47 3.07
C LEU A 341 5.69 11.78 2.48
N THR A 342 5.67 11.61 1.16
CA THR A 342 4.62 10.87 0.45
C THR A 342 5.19 9.71 -0.34
N GLY A 343 4.41 8.63 -0.36
CA GLY A 343 4.77 7.39 -1.02
C GLY A 343 3.60 6.44 -1.19
N SER A 344 3.93 5.17 -1.39
CA SER A 344 2.97 4.07 -1.48
C SER A 344 3.68 2.75 -1.17
N TYR A 345 2.89 1.73 -0.85
CA TYR A 345 3.33 0.34 -0.99
C TYR A 345 3.84 0.08 -2.41
N ARG A 346 4.97 -0.63 -2.53
CA ARG A 346 5.60 -1.01 -3.80
C ARG A 346 6.20 -2.40 -3.69
N GLY A 347 5.47 -3.43 -4.09
CA GLY A 347 5.96 -4.82 -4.04
C GLY A 347 5.82 -5.60 -5.34
N ALA A 348 4.88 -5.21 -6.20
CA ALA A 348 4.48 -5.92 -7.41
C ALA A 348 4.16 -4.93 -8.55
N PRO A 349 5.16 -4.29 -9.18
CA PRO A 349 4.98 -3.51 -10.39
C PRO A 349 4.27 -4.29 -11.51
N MET A 350 3.34 -3.59 -12.16
CA MET A 350 2.57 -4.11 -13.29
C MET A 350 3.32 -3.87 -14.60
N PHE A 351 3.31 -4.88 -15.48
CA PHE A 351 3.91 -4.84 -16.80
C PHE A 351 2.88 -5.16 -17.86
N GLN A 352 3.07 -4.60 -19.05
CA GLN A 352 2.30 -4.90 -20.27
C GLN A 352 3.19 -5.58 -21.31
N ALA A 353 2.58 -6.25 -22.28
CA ALA A 353 3.25 -7.00 -23.33
C ALA A 353 4.29 -8.01 -22.78
N ILE A 354 3.96 -8.63 -21.64
CA ILE A 354 4.89 -9.49 -20.90
C ILE A 354 5.38 -10.65 -21.76
N GLY A 355 6.69 -10.89 -21.72
CA GLY A 355 7.32 -11.97 -22.49
C GLY A 355 7.68 -11.58 -23.93
N THR A 356 7.36 -10.36 -24.36
CA THR A 356 7.69 -9.84 -25.69
C THR A 356 8.83 -8.82 -25.63
N PRO A 357 9.51 -8.50 -26.74
CA PRO A 357 10.47 -7.41 -26.79
C PRO A 357 9.90 -6.02 -26.44
N GLN A 358 8.56 -5.87 -26.43
CA GLN A 358 7.84 -4.64 -26.09
C GLN A 358 7.43 -4.58 -24.60
N GLU A 359 7.84 -5.56 -23.80
CA GLU A 359 7.57 -5.61 -22.37
C GLU A 359 8.00 -4.32 -21.66
N SER A 360 7.08 -3.70 -20.92
CA SER A 360 7.31 -2.42 -20.24
C SER A 360 6.43 -2.25 -19.00
N LEU A 361 6.88 -1.40 -18.08
CA LEU A 361 6.12 -1.01 -16.89
C LEU A 361 4.83 -0.27 -17.29
N VAL A 362 3.73 -0.56 -16.60
CA VAL A 362 2.50 0.23 -16.66
C VAL A 362 2.60 1.34 -15.63
N GLN A 363 2.73 2.57 -16.12
CA GLN A 363 2.99 3.76 -15.31
C GLN A 363 2.07 4.91 -15.72
N GLY A 364 1.34 5.44 -14.74
CA GLY A 364 0.42 6.54 -14.92
C GLY A 364 -0.89 6.16 -15.62
N GLN A 365 -1.84 7.09 -15.55
CA GLN A 365 -3.22 6.87 -15.98
C GLN A 365 -3.35 6.48 -17.46
N THR A 366 -2.60 7.09 -18.38
CA THR A 366 -2.70 6.75 -19.81
C THR A 366 -2.32 5.29 -20.09
N ALA A 367 -1.23 4.81 -19.49
CA ALA A 367 -0.79 3.43 -19.65
C ALA A 367 -1.79 2.47 -19.00
N TRP A 368 -2.28 2.82 -17.80
CA TRP A 368 -3.34 2.08 -17.12
C TRP A 368 -4.63 2.00 -17.95
N ASP A 369 -5.10 3.12 -18.50
CA ASP A 369 -6.33 3.18 -19.30
C ASP A 369 -6.24 2.33 -20.58
N ALA A 370 -5.03 2.11 -21.10
CA ALA A 370 -4.79 1.25 -22.25
C ALA A 370 -4.86 -0.25 -21.93
N VAL A 371 -4.69 -0.64 -20.66
CA VAL A 371 -4.61 -2.05 -20.24
C VAL A 371 -5.74 -2.47 -19.30
N LYS A 372 -6.44 -1.52 -18.66
CA LYS A 372 -7.54 -1.80 -17.74
C LYS A 372 -8.72 -2.46 -18.46
N GLY A 373 -9.23 -3.54 -17.89
CA GLY A 373 -10.46 -4.22 -18.29
C GLY A 373 -11.69 -3.78 -17.48
N ASP A 374 -12.83 -4.43 -17.74
CA ASP A 374 -14.14 -4.09 -17.16
C ASP A 374 -14.43 -4.72 -15.78
N ARG A 375 -13.59 -5.65 -15.30
CA ARG A 375 -13.80 -6.42 -14.04
C ARG A 375 -12.68 -6.20 -13.03
N HIS A 376 -12.92 -6.58 -11.77
CA HIS A 376 -11.94 -6.53 -10.70
C HIS A 376 -10.73 -7.42 -11.05
N GLU A 377 -9.64 -6.79 -11.48
CA GLU A 377 -8.49 -7.44 -12.14
C GLU A 377 -7.55 -8.16 -11.17
N GLY A 378 -7.75 -8.00 -9.86
CA GLY A 378 -6.99 -8.71 -8.83
C GLY A 378 -7.16 -10.24 -8.88
N GLN A 379 -8.25 -10.75 -9.46
CA GLN A 379 -8.52 -12.20 -9.49
C GLN A 379 -8.64 -12.80 -10.89
N TYR A 380 -9.07 -12.04 -11.91
CA TYR A 380 -9.40 -12.56 -13.24
C TYR A 380 -8.65 -11.80 -14.34
N PHE A 381 -7.51 -12.35 -14.79
CA PHE A 381 -6.77 -11.82 -15.94
C PHE A 381 -7.58 -12.04 -17.22
N ASN A 382 -7.70 -10.98 -18.04
CA ASN A 382 -8.25 -11.06 -19.39
C ASN A 382 -7.16 -11.61 -20.35
N HIS A 383 -6.80 -12.89 -20.22
CA HIS A 383 -6.08 -13.63 -21.27
C HIS A 383 -7.00 -14.07 -22.42
N GLY A 384 -8.12 -13.38 -22.63
CA GLY A 384 -8.90 -13.58 -23.83
C GLY A 384 -8.00 -13.37 -25.06
N PRO A 385 -8.23 -14.08 -26.17
CA PRO A 385 -7.36 -14.02 -27.37
C PRO A 385 -7.19 -12.62 -27.98
N SER A 386 -7.94 -11.62 -27.50
CA SER A 386 -7.93 -10.23 -27.95
C SER A 386 -7.42 -9.21 -26.90
N GLY A 387 -7.03 -9.61 -25.68
CA GLY A 387 -6.56 -8.70 -24.62
C GLY A 387 -5.04 -8.52 -24.59
N PRO A 388 -4.50 -7.35 -24.23
CA PRO A 388 -3.07 -7.18 -24.02
C PRO A 388 -2.58 -8.04 -22.84
N ALA A 389 -1.49 -8.79 -23.02
CA ALA A 389 -0.89 -9.59 -21.95
C ALA A 389 -0.25 -8.65 -20.91
N TYR A 390 -0.92 -8.44 -19.77
CA TYR A 390 -0.34 -7.79 -18.60
C TYR A 390 -0.20 -8.77 -17.43
N GLY A 391 0.53 -8.37 -16.41
CA GLY A 391 0.81 -9.16 -15.22
C GLY A 391 1.75 -8.44 -14.26
N PHE A 392 2.00 -9.04 -13.10
CA PHE A 392 2.80 -8.44 -12.05
C PHE A 392 4.16 -9.09 -11.95
N HIS A 393 5.20 -8.28 -11.79
CA HIS A 393 6.53 -8.75 -11.43
C HIS A 393 6.80 -8.28 -10.02
N PHE A 394 7.09 -9.21 -9.12
CA PHE A 394 7.48 -8.84 -7.77
C PHE A 394 8.86 -8.20 -7.76
N TRP A 395 9.13 -7.35 -6.77
CA TRP A 395 10.39 -6.60 -6.67
C TRP A 395 11.63 -7.50 -6.66
N GLU A 396 11.56 -8.71 -6.09
CA GLU A 396 12.63 -9.73 -6.12
C GLU A 396 12.96 -10.26 -7.53
N SER A 397 12.07 -10.03 -8.49
CA SER A 397 12.19 -10.54 -9.86
C SER A 397 12.53 -9.47 -10.89
N LEU A 398 12.70 -8.22 -10.46
CA LEU A 398 13.04 -7.11 -11.35
C LEU A 398 14.53 -7.09 -11.65
N THR A 399 14.87 -6.72 -12.87
CA THR A 399 16.26 -6.38 -13.22
C THR A 399 16.62 -5.01 -12.63
N GLU A 400 17.91 -4.75 -12.42
CA GLU A 400 18.39 -3.44 -11.94
C GLU A 400 17.96 -2.28 -12.85
N ARG A 401 17.85 -2.54 -14.16
CA ARG A 401 17.36 -1.57 -15.15
C ARG A 401 15.87 -1.28 -14.98
N GLU A 402 15.05 -2.29 -14.72
CA GLU A 402 13.62 -2.11 -14.47
C GLU A 402 13.40 -1.34 -13.16
N LEU A 403 14.13 -1.68 -12.10
CA LEU A 403 14.13 -0.93 -10.85
C LEU A 403 14.53 0.53 -11.06
N ASP A 404 15.61 0.78 -11.80
CA ASP A 404 16.05 2.14 -12.10
C ASP A 404 15.00 2.95 -12.84
N ALA A 405 14.39 2.35 -13.88
CA ALA A 405 13.34 3.00 -14.67
C ALA A 405 12.10 3.30 -13.82
N ASP A 406 11.72 2.39 -12.92
CA ASP A 406 10.59 2.57 -12.02
C ASP A 406 10.83 3.72 -11.03
N TYR A 407 11.96 3.69 -10.31
CA TYR A 407 12.28 4.72 -9.33
C TYR A 407 12.54 6.10 -9.98
N ALA A 408 13.10 6.14 -11.19
CA ALA A 408 13.22 7.37 -11.96
C ALA A 408 11.85 7.98 -12.30
N TYR A 409 10.86 7.14 -12.63
CA TYR A 409 9.49 7.59 -12.88
C TYR A 409 8.81 8.10 -11.60
N LEU A 410 8.92 7.34 -10.50
CA LEU A 410 8.32 7.73 -9.20
C LEU A 410 8.88 9.07 -8.71
N SER A 411 10.20 9.28 -8.83
CA SER A 411 10.85 10.56 -8.49
C SER A 411 10.28 11.73 -9.30
N LYS A 412 10.08 11.56 -10.60
CA LYS A 412 9.44 12.58 -11.45
C LYS A 412 7.99 12.87 -11.05
N CYS A 413 7.30 11.90 -10.47
CA CYS A 413 5.95 12.05 -9.95
C CYS A 413 5.90 12.72 -8.56
N GLY A 414 7.05 13.10 -7.98
CA GLY A 414 7.14 13.75 -6.67
C GLY A 414 7.15 12.77 -5.49
N TRP A 415 7.40 11.48 -5.74
CA TRP A 415 7.52 10.51 -4.65
C TRP A 415 8.80 10.75 -3.86
N THR A 416 8.71 10.54 -2.55
CA THR A 416 9.84 10.71 -1.62
C THR A 416 10.08 9.45 -0.79
N LEU A 417 9.11 8.53 -0.77
CA LEU A 417 9.14 7.31 0.01
C LEU A 417 8.54 6.16 -0.80
N THR A 418 9.09 4.97 -0.62
CA THR A 418 8.47 3.69 -0.98
C THR A 418 8.35 2.86 0.27
N HIS A 419 7.30 2.05 0.36
CA HIS A 419 7.12 1.12 1.45
C HIS A 419 7.11 -0.30 0.90
N LEU A 420 7.98 -1.14 1.44
CA LEU A 420 8.25 -2.48 0.94
C LEU A 420 7.91 -3.49 2.04
N CYS A 421 7.04 -4.44 1.72
CA CYS A 421 6.83 -5.62 2.54
C CYS A 421 7.68 -6.77 2.01
N GLN A 422 8.25 -7.56 2.93
CA GLN A 422 8.93 -8.81 2.57
C GLN A 422 8.00 -9.84 1.98
N ASN A 423 6.69 -9.67 2.17
CA ASN A 423 5.71 -10.54 1.57
C ASN A 423 4.33 -9.92 1.42
N TRP A 424 3.54 -10.52 0.53
CA TRP A 424 2.10 -10.43 0.43
C TRP A 424 1.58 -11.84 0.70
N TRP A 425 1.09 -12.06 1.92
CA TRP A 425 0.34 -13.25 2.30
C TRP A 425 1.14 -14.55 2.59
N VAL A 426 1.79 -15.19 1.60
CA VAL A 426 2.19 -16.64 1.74
C VAL A 426 3.68 -16.96 1.94
N TRP A 427 4.63 -16.08 1.60
CA TRP A 427 6.06 -16.43 1.66
C TRP A 427 7.05 -15.28 1.93
N GLU A 428 7.95 -15.45 2.91
CA GLU A 428 8.99 -14.48 3.27
C GLU A 428 10.14 -14.39 2.25
N ARG A 429 10.47 -13.16 1.79
CA ARG A 429 11.52 -12.92 0.77
C ARG A 429 12.93 -12.79 1.32
N LEU A 430 13.09 -12.34 2.56
CA LEU A 430 14.41 -12.12 3.17
C LEU A 430 14.76 -13.16 4.24
N ASP A 431 13.78 -13.88 4.79
CA ASP A 431 14.02 -14.95 5.75
C ASP A 431 14.18 -16.32 5.06
N ALA A 432 15.35 -16.92 5.24
CA ALA A 432 15.72 -18.25 4.78
C ALA A 432 15.69 -19.30 5.91
N GLY A 433 14.68 -19.23 6.79
CA GLY A 433 14.56 -20.14 7.93
C GLY A 433 15.52 -19.77 9.07
N GLY A 434 15.56 -18.49 9.43
CA GLY A 434 16.39 -17.93 10.50
C GLY A 434 17.74 -17.36 10.05
N ARG A 435 17.99 -17.25 8.74
CA ARG A 435 19.17 -16.57 8.15
C ARG A 435 18.71 -15.64 7.03
N LEU A 436 19.54 -14.65 6.68
CA LEU A 436 19.24 -13.76 5.55
C LEU A 436 19.33 -14.51 4.21
N ALA A 437 18.26 -14.48 3.42
CA ALA A 437 18.21 -15.04 2.09
C ALA A 437 19.12 -14.26 1.12
N PRO A 438 20.18 -14.86 0.55
CA PRO A 438 21.13 -14.11 -0.28
C PRO A 438 20.57 -13.47 -1.56
N HIS A 439 19.63 -14.12 -2.28
CA HIS A 439 18.99 -13.49 -3.45
C HIS A 439 18.17 -12.26 -3.05
N GLY A 440 17.34 -12.39 -2.01
CA GLY A 440 16.56 -11.28 -1.48
C GLY A 440 17.45 -10.12 -0.98
N ALA A 441 18.61 -10.42 -0.38
CA ALA A 441 19.58 -9.41 0.04
C ALA A 441 20.20 -8.67 -1.16
N GLU A 442 20.61 -9.38 -2.23
CA GLU A 442 21.10 -8.74 -3.45
C GLU A 442 20.04 -7.87 -4.12
N GLN A 443 18.79 -8.33 -4.13
CA GLN A 443 17.73 -7.53 -4.68
C GLN A 443 17.41 -6.31 -3.81
N LEU A 444 17.35 -6.46 -2.48
CA LEU A 444 17.05 -5.33 -1.60
C LEU A 444 18.15 -4.27 -1.75
N PHE A 445 19.41 -4.67 -1.89
CA PHE A 445 20.51 -3.77 -2.24
C PHE A 445 20.28 -3.03 -3.58
N ALA A 446 19.79 -3.72 -4.61
CA ALA A 446 19.45 -3.09 -5.89
C ALA A 446 18.29 -2.10 -5.77
N VAL A 447 17.25 -2.44 -5.00
CA VAL A 447 16.11 -1.55 -4.72
C VAL A 447 16.58 -0.29 -3.99
N LEU A 448 17.37 -0.45 -2.92
CA LEU A 448 17.90 0.66 -2.12
C LEU A 448 18.84 1.55 -2.94
N SER A 449 19.65 0.96 -3.81
CA SER A 449 20.52 1.72 -4.72
C SER A 449 19.70 2.52 -5.74
N ALA A 450 18.65 1.93 -6.33
CA ALA A 450 17.73 2.67 -7.21
C ALA A 450 17.02 3.81 -6.45
N ALA A 451 16.50 3.55 -5.25
CA ALA A 451 15.88 4.56 -4.40
C ALA A 451 16.84 5.74 -4.14
N ALA A 452 18.08 5.45 -3.77
CA ALA A 452 19.07 6.47 -3.48
C ALA A 452 19.43 7.34 -4.70
N ARG A 453 19.64 6.73 -5.87
CA ARG A 453 19.96 7.45 -7.12
C ARG A 453 18.89 8.46 -7.51
N HIS A 454 17.64 8.17 -7.14
CA HIS A 454 16.49 9.00 -7.47
C HIS A 454 15.95 9.84 -6.30
N GLY A 455 16.65 9.83 -5.15
CA GLY A 455 16.31 10.64 -3.97
C GLY A 455 15.08 10.16 -3.20
N LEU A 456 14.71 8.89 -3.35
CA LEU A 456 13.62 8.26 -2.59
C LEU A 456 14.18 7.53 -1.36
N ARG A 457 13.37 7.46 -0.32
CA ARG A 457 13.62 6.64 0.86
C ARG A 457 12.78 5.36 0.81
N LEU A 458 13.15 4.36 1.60
CA LEU A 458 12.46 3.08 1.72
C LEU A 458 12.10 2.80 3.17
N HIS A 459 10.85 2.47 3.42
CA HIS A 459 10.36 1.88 4.66
C HIS A 459 10.22 0.36 4.45
N LEU A 460 10.71 -0.46 5.38
CA LEU A 460 10.74 -1.92 5.25
C LEU A 460 10.02 -2.63 6.39
N ALA A 461 9.03 -3.47 6.09
CA ALA A 461 8.54 -4.46 7.05
C ALA A 461 9.49 -5.67 7.09
N VAL A 462 10.01 -6.04 8.27
CA VAL A 462 11.03 -7.10 8.38
C VAL A 462 10.48 -8.54 8.34
N SER A 463 9.16 -8.69 8.34
CA SER A 463 8.42 -9.92 8.03
C SER A 463 7.02 -9.52 7.54
N HIS A 464 6.07 -10.46 7.37
CA HIS A 464 4.69 -10.11 7.07
C HIS A 464 3.69 -11.13 7.62
N TYR A 465 2.79 -10.64 8.50
CA TYR A 465 1.87 -11.47 9.28
C TYR A 465 2.58 -12.51 10.17
N PRO A 466 1.85 -13.15 11.09
CA PRO A 466 2.42 -14.23 11.87
C PRO A 466 2.79 -15.44 11.00
N LEU A 467 4.01 -15.97 11.15
CA LEU A 467 4.41 -17.22 10.51
C LEU A 467 3.42 -18.35 10.84
N GLY A 468 3.03 -19.12 9.83
CA GLY A 468 2.06 -20.20 10.02
C GLY A 468 0.59 -19.77 9.87
N LYS A 469 0.28 -18.46 9.66
CA LYS A 469 -1.12 -18.00 9.55
C LYS A 469 -1.78 -18.45 8.23
N GLU A 470 -1.10 -18.24 7.11
CA GLU A 470 -1.66 -18.43 5.76
C GLU A 470 -0.91 -19.48 4.93
N SER A 471 0.31 -19.81 5.34
CA SER A 471 1.16 -20.88 4.83
C SER A 471 1.90 -21.54 5.99
N GLN A 472 2.35 -22.78 5.80
CA GLN A 472 3.25 -23.42 6.75
C GLN A 472 4.60 -22.68 6.77
N SER A 473 5.23 -22.58 7.94
CA SER A 473 6.58 -22.02 8.03
C SER A 473 7.60 -22.88 7.28
N TRP A 474 8.80 -22.34 7.05
CA TRP A 474 9.92 -23.12 6.52
C TRP A 474 10.10 -24.41 7.33
N ALA A 475 10.36 -25.52 6.64
CA ALA A 475 10.63 -26.82 7.25
C ALA A 475 11.72 -26.72 8.31
N GLN A 476 12.73 -25.86 8.12
CA GLN A 476 13.78 -25.56 9.10
C GLN A 476 13.24 -25.09 10.45
N TYR A 477 12.20 -24.25 10.48
CA TYR A 477 11.55 -23.86 11.73
C TYR A 477 10.84 -25.06 12.37
N GLY A 478 10.10 -25.84 11.58
CA GLY A 478 9.42 -27.04 12.07
C GLY A 478 10.38 -28.12 12.59
N GLU A 479 11.49 -28.35 11.88
CA GLU A 479 12.59 -29.26 12.26
C GLU A 479 13.29 -28.78 13.55
N ALA A 480 13.37 -27.47 13.76
CA ALA A 480 13.85 -26.87 15.01
C ALA A 480 12.81 -26.89 16.16
N GLY A 481 11.64 -27.48 15.92
CA GLY A 481 10.59 -27.68 16.92
C GLY A 481 9.59 -26.52 17.05
N TYR A 482 9.59 -25.56 16.13
CA TYR A 482 8.61 -24.46 16.14
C TYR A 482 7.18 -24.96 16.09
N ARG A 483 6.35 -24.42 16.98
CA ARG A 483 4.89 -24.55 16.96
C ARG A 483 4.26 -23.17 16.94
N ARG A 484 3.02 -23.08 16.46
CA ARG A 484 2.31 -21.80 16.33
C ARG A 484 2.24 -21.04 17.66
N GLU A 485 2.13 -21.75 18.78
CA GLU A 485 2.08 -21.18 20.13
C GLU A 485 3.39 -20.50 20.55
N ASP A 486 4.53 -20.90 19.96
CA ASP A 486 5.84 -20.31 20.24
C ASP A 486 5.96 -18.86 19.76
N TYR A 487 5.07 -18.43 18.86
CA TYR A 487 5.04 -17.06 18.34
C TYR A 487 4.82 -16.02 19.45
N ASN A 488 4.23 -16.40 20.59
CA ASN A 488 4.03 -15.53 21.76
C ASN A 488 5.06 -15.77 22.89
N ARG A 489 6.13 -16.54 22.63
CA ARG A 489 7.12 -16.96 23.62
C ARG A 489 8.53 -16.49 23.22
N PRO A 490 9.00 -15.33 23.73
CA PRO A 490 10.30 -14.75 23.38
C PRO A 490 11.53 -15.65 23.61
N ASP A 491 11.39 -16.65 24.48
CA ASP A 491 12.41 -17.64 24.85
C ASP A 491 12.42 -18.88 23.92
N SER A 492 11.51 -18.96 22.94
CA SER A 492 11.40 -20.10 22.04
C SER A 492 12.51 -20.15 20.97
N THR A 493 12.71 -21.34 20.41
CA THR A 493 13.65 -21.57 19.30
C THR A 493 13.33 -20.70 18.08
N PHE A 494 12.05 -20.40 17.84
CA PHE A 494 11.63 -19.49 16.77
C PHE A 494 12.27 -18.11 16.91
N TYR A 495 12.18 -17.49 18.09
CA TYR A 495 12.80 -16.17 18.32
C TYR A 495 14.32 -16.22 18.22
N ALA A 496 14.97 -17.31 18.64
CA ALA A 496 16.41 -17.46 18.49
C ALA A 496 16.83 -17.47 17.02
N MET A 497 16.10 -18.21 16.17
CA MET A 497 16.30 -18.26 14.72
C MET A 497 15.95 -16.91 14.06
N PHE A 498 14.82 -16.32 14.40
CA PHE A 498 14.40 -15.02 13.84
C PHE A 498 15.39 -13.89 14.21
N LYS A 499 15.90 -13.86 15.44
CA LYS A 499 16.95 -12.90 15.85
C LYS A 499 18.28 -13.13 15.11
N ALA A 500 18.59 -14.36 14.70
CA ALA A 500 19.75 -14.62 13.85
C ALA A 500 19.57 -14.04 12.44
N TYR A 501 18.36 -14.15 11.87
CA TYR A 501 17.98 -13.47 10.64
C TYR A 501 18.11 -11.94 10.75
N LEU A 502 17.57 -11.32 11.82
CA LEU A 502 17.68 -9.87 12.04
C LEU A 502 19.14 -9.41 12.19
N ARG A 503 20.00 -10.23 12.81
CA ARG A 503 21.45 -9.94 12.91
C ARG A 503 22.11 -9.92 11.55
N ASP A 504 21.80 -10.89 10.69
CA ASP A 504 22.31 -10.93 9.33
C ASP A 504 21.82 -9.71 8.51
N LEU A 505 20.53 -9.38 8.61
CA LEU A 505 19.93 -8.21 7.96
C LEU A 505 20.64 -6.91 8.37
N ALA A 506 20.75 -6.64 9.68
CA ALA A 506 21.43 -5.46 10.19
C ALA A 506 22.93 -5.45 9.84
N GLY A 507 23.58 -6.61 9.80
CA GLY A 507 24.98 -6.75 9.40
C GLY A 507 25.25 -6.27 7.98
N VAL A 508 24.26 -6.38 7.09
CA VAL A 508 24.32 -5.92 5.70
C VAL A 508 23.83 -4.48 5.54
N PHE A 509 22.69 -4.12 6.15
CA PHE A 509 21.93 -2.91 5.78
C PHE A 509 21.96 -1.74 6.77
N ARG A 510 22.53 -1.88 7.98
CA ARG A 510 22.47 -0.81 9.01
C ARG A 510 23.12 0.52 8.64
N ASP A 511 23.94 0.54 7.59
CA ASP A 511 24.61 1.73 7.09
C ASP A 511 23.94 2.31 5.84
N GLU A 512 22.85 1.73 5.35
CA GLU A 512 22.12 2.23 4.18
C GLU A 512 21.31 3.47 4.53
N THR A 513 21.56 4.60 3.89
CA THR A 513 20.78 5.82 4.18
C THR A 513 19.50 5.90 3.36
N ALA A 514 19.37 5.20 2.23
CA ALA A 514 18.10 5.13 1.51
C ALA A 514 17.02 4.38 2.30
N LEU A 515 17.41 3.43 3.15
CA LEU A 515 16.53 2.81 4.14
C LEU A 515 16.26 3.85 5.23
N SER A 516 14.99 4.16 5.50
CA SER A 516 14.61 5.17 6.49
C SER A 516 14.20 4.55 7.81
N SER A 517 13.52 3.41 7.74
CA SER A 517 12.81 2.87 8.89
C SER A 517 12.38 1.43 8.69
N TYR A 518 12.20 0.72 9.81
CA TYR A 518 11.66 -0.63 9.87
C TYR A 518 10.30 -0.67 10.58
N THR A 519 9.51 -1.69 10.27
CA THR A 519 8.43 -2.24 11.11
C THR A 519 8.62 -3.74 11.29
N ALA A 520 7.93 -4.35 12.25
CA ALA A 520 8.09 -5.79 12.53
C ALA A 520 7.46 -6.66 11.43
N ALA A 521 6.22 -6.36 11.05
CA ALA A 521 5.42 -7.14 10.11
C ALA A 521 4.54 -6.27 9.17
N GLY A 522 4.76 -4.96 9.19
CA GLY A 522 3.98 -3.99 8.43
C GLY A 522 2.52 -3.97 8.84
N GLU A 523 1.59 -4.03 7.88
CA GLU A 523 0.15 -4.19 8.14
C GLU A 523 -0.16 -5.33 9.13
N GLY A 524 0.68 -6.36 9.20
CA GLY A 524 0.55 -7.50 10.10
C GLY A 524 0.91 -7.22 11.57
N ASP A 525 1.45 -6.04 11.93
CA ASP A 525 1.84 -5.71 13.31
C ASP A 525 0.73 -5.99 14.35
N PRO A 526 -0.56 -5.62 14.13
CA PRO A 526 -1.65 -5.96 15.04
C PRO A 526 -1.87 -7.47 15.20
N ASP A 527 -1.74 -8.23 14.11
CA ASP A 527 -1.95 -9.68 14.10
C ASP A 527 -0.78 -10.45 14.73
N CYS A 528 0.44 -9.93 14.60
CA CYS A 528 1.64 -10.45 15.25
C CYS A 528 1.62 -10.23 16.77
N GLY A 529 0.92 -9.20 17.21
CA GLY A 529 0.76 -8.87 18.62
C GLY A 529 2.01 -8.23 19.23
N MET A 530 1.79 -7.60 20.38
CA MET A 530 2.77 -6.75 21.05
C MET A 530 4.09 -7.48 21.37
N THR A 531 4.03 -8.75 21.78
CA THR A 531 5.21 -9.53 22.16
C THR A 531 6.21 -9.62 21.00
N PHE A 532 5.75 -9.99 19.81
CA PHE A 532 6.61 -10.09 18.63
C PHE A 532 7.15 -8.73 18.19
N VAL A 533 6.30 -7.71 18.15
CA VAL A 533 6.71 -6.37 17.75
C VAL A 533 7.73 -5.77 18.70
N ASN A 534 7.54 -5.92 20.02
CA ASN A 534 8.46 -5.40 21.03
C ASN A 534 9.82 -6.13 20.99
N GLU A 535 9.82 -7.45 20.84
CA GLU A 535 11.06 -8.23 20.71
C GLU A 535 11.84 -7.88 19.43
N THR A 536 11.13 -7.66 18.33
CA THR A 536 11.74 -7.24 17.05
C THR A 536 12.29 -5.82 17.17
N HIS A 537 11.54 -4.90 17.78
CA HIS A 537 12.00 -3.54 18.09
C HIS A 537 13.30 -3.57 18.90
N ASP A 538 13.33 -4.33 20.00
CA ASP A 538 14.50 -4.37 20.89
C ASP A 538 15.73 -4.96 20.18
N ALA A 539 15.53 -6.02 19.41
CA ALA A 539 16.60 -6.64 18.63
C ALA A 539 17.15 -5.65 17.58
N MET A 540 16.27 -5.02 16.79
CA MET A 540 16.69 -4.08 15.76
C MET A 540 17.34 -2.83 16.35
N ARG A 541 16.81 -2.28 17.46
CA ARG A 541 17.42 -1.12 18.12
C ARG A 541 18.83 -1.40 18.66
N ALA A 542 19.10 -2.63 19.07
CA ALA A 542 20.43 -3.05 19.50
C ALA A 542 21.40 -3.28 18.32
N LEU A 543 20.90 -3.82 17.21
CA LEU A 543 21.69 -4.20 16.04
C LEU A 543 21.92 -3.04 15.05
N ASP A 544 20.93 -2.17 14.94
CA ASP A 544 20.80 -1.06 13.99
C ASP A 544 20.19 0.18 14.68
N PRO A 545 21.03 0.96 15.38
CA PRO A 545 20.58 2.17 16.08
C PRO A 545 20.36 3.37 15.13
N ASN A 546 20.68 3.25 13.84
CA ASN A 546 20.66 4.37 12.90
C ASN A 546 19.28 4.63 12.31
N HIS A 547 18.45 3.59 12.20
CA HIS A 547 17.14 3.66 11.56
C HIS A 547 16.00 3.80 12.58
N LEU A 548 14.92 4.45 12.17
CA LEU A 548 13.70 4.50 12.98
C LEU A 548 13.01 3.13 12.99
N PHE A 549 12.45 2.75 14.13
CA PHE A 549 11.56 1.60 14.23
C PHE A 549 10.14 2.10 14.52
N LEU A 550 9.24 1.85 13.58
CA LEU A 550 7.86 2.34 13.58
C LEU A 550 6.90 1.18 13.91
N GLY A 551 5.71 1.51 14.40
CA GLY A 551 4.59 0.57 14.49
C GLY A 551 3.60 0.86 13.38
N GLU A 552 3.35 -0.12 12.51
CA GLU A 552 2.40 0.03 11.41
C GLU A 552 0.96 -0.20 11.87
N PRO A 553 -0.03 0.32 11.11
CA PRO A 553 -1.21 0.89 11.71
C PRO A 553 -2.13 -0.10 12.42
N HIS A 554 -2.42 0.34 13.63
CA HIS A 554 -3.18 -0.24 14.72
C HIS A 554 -4.60 0.37 14.80
N LEU A 555 -4.75 1.59 14.28
CA LEU A 555 -5.96 2.38 14.41
C LEU A 555 -6.91 2.14 13.24
N ASN A 556 -8.00 1.44 13.53
CA ASN A 556 -9.14 1.31 12.64
C ASN A 556 -10.28 2.22 13.16
N PRO A 557 -10.57 3.37 12.53
CA PRO A 557 -11.64 4.23 12.99
C PRO A 557 -13.00 3.56 12.75
N SER A 558 -13.66 3.13 13.83
CA SER A 558 -15.11 2.99 13.82
C SER A 558 -15.71 3.36 15.18
N PRO A 559 -16.36 4.54 15.31
CA PRO A 559 -16.49 5.61 14.31
C PRO A 559 -15.22 6.48 14.20
N TYR A 560 -14.41 6.54 15.26
CA TYR A 560 -13.08 7.16 15.43
C TYR A 560 -12.39 6.45 16.61
N PRO A 561 -11.06 6.44 16.75
CA PRO A 561 -10.44 5.75 17.87
C PRO A 561 -10.90 6.35 19.21
N LEU A 562 -11.37 5.51 20.12
CA LEU A 562 -11.69 5.87 21.51
C LEU A 562 -10.44 6.33 22.28
N ASP A 563 -9.25 5.88 21.87
CA ASP A 563 -7.96 6.26 22.43
C ASP A 563 -6.90 6.28 21.33
N ILE A 564 -6.38 7.46 20.98
CA ILE A 564 -5.36 7.61 19.94
C ILE A 564 -3.94 7.22 20.40
N ASN A 565 -3.75 7.08 21.71
CA ASN A 565 -2.50 6.67 22.33
C ASN A 565 -2.57 5.22 22.85
N TYR A 566 -3.58 4.45 22.45
CA TYR A 566 -3.81 3.11 23.01
C TYR A 566 -2.58 2.20 22.92
N TYR A 567 -1.82 2.25 21.83
CA TYR A 567 -0.63 1.42 21.67
C TYR A 567 0.44 1.73 22.72
N ARG A 568 0.59 3.00 23.13
CA ARG A 568 1.49 3.35 24.25
C ARG A 568 0.94 2.87 25.58
N ARG A 569 -0.36 3.07 25.82
CA ARG A 569 -1.04 2.60 27.04
C ARG A 569 -0.92 1.09 27.20
N ASP A 570 -1.07 0.36 26.10
CA ASP A 570 -1.07 -1.09 26.07
C ASP A 570 0.36 -1.68 26.10
N GLY A 571 1.41 -0.85 26.05
CA GLY A 571 2.80 -1.26 26.27
C GLY A 571 3.63 -1.53 25.00
N TRP A 572 3.16 -1.07 23.83
CA TRP A 572 3.92 -1.15 22.59
C TRP A 572 5.13 -0.21 22.64
N LYS A 573 6.32 -0.76 22.35
CA LYS A 573 7.60 -0.03 22.40
C LYS A 573 7.87 0.89 21.21
N PRO A 574 7.44 0.60 19.96
CA PRO A 574 7.62 1.53 18.86
C PRO A 574 7.05 2.91 19.19
N LEU A 575 7.89 3.94 19.01
CA LEU A 575 7.60 5.30 19.46
C LEU A 575 6.36 5.90 18.76
N LEU A 576 6.18 5.53 17.50
CA LEU A 576 5.31 6.18 16.52
C LEU A 576 4.38 5.12 15.91
N GLY A 577 3.08 5.39 15.95
CA GLY A 577 2.05 4.51 15.39
C GLY A 577 1.53 5.01 14.05
N GLY A 578 1.14 4.08 13.18
CA GLY A 578 0.35 4.40 11.98
C GLY A 578 -1.16 4.45 12.26
N MET A 579 -1.90 5.10 11.37
CA MET A 579 -3.36 5.00 11.25
C MET A 579 -3.81 4.58 9.86
N ARG A 580 -4.93 3.85 9.76
CA ARG A 580 -5.59 3.52 8.48
C ARG A 580 -6.67 4.55 8.17
N THR A 581 -6.61 5.16 7.00
CA THR A 581 -7.68 6.06 6.50
C THR A 581 -8.59 5.37 5.49
N TYR A 582 -8.19 4.23 4.91
CA TYR A 582 -9.00 3.58 3.86
C TYR A 582 -10.41 3.15 4.31
N VAL A 583 -10.62 2.86 5.59
CA VAL A 583 -11.97 2.51 6.11
C VAL A 583 -12.95 3.67 6.04
N ILE A 584 -12.47 4.90 5.87
CA ILE A 584 -13.29 6.09 5.66
C ILE A 584 -13.28 6.57 4.19
N ASP A 585 -12.72 5.81 3.25
CA ASP A 585 -12.70 6.13 1.80
C ASP A 585 -14.09 6.42 1.21
N ASN A 586 -15.11 5.76 1.76
CA ASN A 586 -16.50 5.91 1.34
C ASN A 586 -17.27 6.99 2.12
N LYS A 587 -16.63 7.66 3.08
CA LYS A 587 -17.28 8.65 3.96
C LYS A 587 -17.05 10.08 3.49
N PRO A 588 -17.91 11.05 3.83
CA PRO A 588 -17.68 12.47 3.48
C PRO A 588 -16.27 12.96 3.82
N PHE A 589 -15.78 13.95 3.06
CA PHE A 589 -14.41 14.49 3.19
C PHE A 589 -14.07 14.87 4.64
N GLU A 590 -15.03 15.39 5.37
CA GLU A 590 -14.91 15.84 6.76
C GLU A 590 -14.38 14.73 7.68
N HIS A 591 -14.60 13.45 7.34
CA HIS A 591 -14.01 12.33 8.08
C HIS A 591 -12.49 12.31 8.02
N ILE A 592 -11.91 12.63 6.86
CA ILE A 592 -10.47 12.68 6.63
C ILE A 592 -9.85 13.82 7.45
N ALA A 593 -10.46 15.00 7.39
CA ALA A 593 -10.00 16.17 8.15
C ALA A 593 -10.05 15.94 9.66
N VAL A 594 -11.16 15.40 10.19
CA VAL A 594 -11.27 15.02 11.61
C VAL A 594 -10.21 13.99 11.99
N GLN A 595 -9.96 12.98 11.15
CA GLN A 595 -8.97 11.95 11.44
C GLN A 595 -7.54 12.52 11.53
N PHE A 596 -7.13 13.36 10.59
CA PHE A 596 -5.81 13.99 10.65
C PHE A 596 -5.66 14.98 11.82
N LYS A 597 -6.72 15.70 12.18
CA LYS A 597 -6.71 16.56 13.38
C LYS A 597 -6.60 15.73 14.66
N LEU A 598 -7.31 14.60 14.75
CA LEU A 598 -7.16 13.65 15.85
C LEU A 598 -5.72 13.14 15.92
N ALA A 599 -5.11 12.76 14.78
CA ALA A 599 -3.71 12.32 14.70
C ALA A 599 -2.73 13.28 15.39
N GLY A 600 -3.00 14.59 15.34
CA GLY A 600 -2.21 15.62 16.03
C GLY A 600 -2.19 15.53 17.56
N LEU A 601 -3.20 14.91 18.20
CA LEU A 601 -3.21 14.64 19.64
C LEU A 601 -2.21 13.57 20.04
N GLY A 602 -2.11 12.50 19.25
CA GLY A 602 -1.27 11.35 19.54
C GLY A 602 0.16 11.47 19.02
N HIS A 603 0.84 10.33 19.02
CA HIS A 603 2.12 10.12 18.33
C HIS A 603 1.92 9.35 17.02
N ILE A 604 0.86 9.73 16.29
CA ILE A 604 0.53 9.17 14.98
C ILE A 604 1.40 9.83 13.92
N PHE A 605 2.05 8.99 13.14
CA PHE A 605 3.15 9.40 12.30
C PHE A 605 2.93 9.05 10.82
N LEU A 606 2.14 8.01 10.58
CA LEU A 606 1.87 7.48 9.25
C LEU A 606 0.36 7.44 9.03
N GLY A 607 -0.09 8.04 7.93
CA GLY A 607 -1.45 7.92 7.42
C GLY A 607 -1.41 6.96 6.24
N GLU A 608 -1.93 5.76 6.45
CA GLU A 608 -2.05 4.74 5.42
C GLU A 608 -3.37 4.91 4.69
N GLY A 609 -3.23 5.31 3.44
CA GLY A 609 -4.29 5.81 2.58
C GLY A 609 -5.14 4.82 1.84
N VAL A 610 -6.00 5.40 1.01
CA VAL A 610 -7.02 4.80 0.15
C VAL A 610 -6.60 3.43 -0.43
N PHE A 611 -7.38 2.38 -0.11
CA PHE A 611 -7.21 1.02 -0.67
C PHE A 611 -8.04 0.82 -1.96
N TRP A 612 -8.96 1.75 -2.22
CA TRP A 612 -9.98 1.70 -3.28
C TRP A 612 -9.46 1.53 -4.72
N GLY A 613 -8.21 1.93 -5.00
CA GLY A 613 -7.61 1.86 -6.33
C GLY A 613 -7.53 0.43 -6.85
N PHE A 614 -7.35 -0.53 -5.93
CA PHE A 614 -7.22 -1.95 -6.25
C PHE A 614 -8.59 -2.65 -6.43
N SER A 615 -9.59 -2.32 -5.60
CA SER A 615 -10.91 -2.98 -5.68
C SER A 615 -11.85 -2.39 -6.74
N ASN A 616 -11.77 -1.08 -6.99
CA ASN A 616 -12.72 -0.36 -7.86
C ASN A 616 -12.06 0.72 -8.76
N GLY A 617 -10.75 0.95 -8.68
CA GLY A 617 -10.06 2.04 -9.39
C GLY A 617 -10.21 2.01 -10.91
N ALA A 618 -10.35 0.80 -11.49
CA ALA A 618 -10.67 0.62 -12.92
C ALA A 618 -12.01 1.26 -13.34
N ARG A 619 -13.01 1.27 -12.43
CA ARG A 619 -14.38 1.74 -12.69
C ARG A 619 -14.64 3.16 -12.21
N ALA A 620 -13.76 3.74 -11.38
CA ALA A 620 -13.98 5.02 -10.71
C ALA A 620 -12.70 5.85 -10.54
N THR A 621 -11.86 5.91 -11.58
CA THR A 621 -10.55 6.58 -11.57
C THR A 621 -10.61 8.03 -11.05
N ASP A 622 -11.58 8.83 -11.49
CA ASP A 622 -11.70 10.24 -11.06
C ASP A 622 -12.06 10.38 -9.58
N ARG A 623 -12.94 9.48 -9.08
CA ARG A 623 -13.28 9.43 -7.66
C ARG A 623 -12.07 9.05 -6.83
N TYR A 624 -11.27 8.09 -7.31
CA TYR A 624 -10.05 7.67 -6.64
C TYR A 624 -9.01 8.80 -6.56
N ARG A 625 -8.72 9.46 -7.69
CA ARG A 625 -7.87 10.67 -7.73
C ARG A 625 -8.34 11.76 -6.76
N THR A 626 -9.66 12.00 -6.71
CA THR A 626 -10.27 12.94 -5.77
C THR A 626 -9.98 12.59 -4.32
N ARG A 627 -10.05 11.30 -3.96
CA ARG A 627 -9.74 10.85 -2.60
C ARG A 627 -8.27 10.98 -2.25
N ILE A 628 -7.37 10.61 -3.16
CA ILE A 628 -5.93 10.80 -2.95
C ILE A 628 -5.60 12.27 -2.73
N ARG A 629 -6.21 13.19 -3.47
CA ARG A 629 -6.04 14.63 -3.23
C ARG A 629 -6.55 15.04 -1.85
N GLN A 630 -7.75 14.60 -1.48
CA GLN A 630 -8.32 14.91 -0.17
C GLN A 630 -7.41 14.41 0.96
N GLU A 631 -6.88 13.21 0.84
CA GLU A 631 -6.02 12.64 1.86
C GLU A 631 -4.67 13.36 1.92
N PHE A 632 -3.95 13.42 0.82
CA PHE A 632 -2.59 13.93 0.83
C PHE A 632 -2.54 15.42 1.14
N TYR A 633 -3.40 16.24 0.54
CA TYR A 633 -3.33 17.68 0.75
C TYR A 633 -3.90 18.11 2.10
N THR A 634 -4.82 17.33 2.69
CA THR A 634 -5.21 17.53 4.09
C THR A 634 -4.08 17.09 5.04
N GLY A 635 -3.45 15.94 4.77
CA GLY A 635 -2.28 15.48 5.51
C GLY A 635 -1.09 16.44 5.41
N LEU A 636 -0.89 17.11 4.27
CA LEU A 636 0.10 18.18 4.10
C LEU A 636 -0.25 19.41 4.93
N ALA A 637 -1.50 19.86 4.86
CA ALA A 637 -1.98 21.01 5.62
C ALA A 637 -1.86 20.77 7.13
N TYR A 638 -2.16 19.56 7.61
CA TYR A 638 -2.03 19.17 9.01
C TYR A 638 -0.67 18.57 9.38
N ARG A 639 0.24 18.48 8.40
CA ARG A 639 1.66 18.17 8.55
C ARG A 639 1.92 16.77 9.11
N LEU A 640 1.15 15.78 8.66
CA LEU A 640 1.39 14.39 9.04
C LEU A 640 2.73 13.90 8.45
N PRO A 641 3.65 13.31 9.24
CA PRO A 641 5.02 13.03 8.79
C PRO A 641 5.13 12.09 7.59
N ILE A 642 4.29 11.06 7.51
CA ILE A 642 4.26 10.12 6.39
C ILE A 642 2.81 9.95 5.91
N LEU A 643 2.62 10.03 4.60
CA LEU A 643 1.39 9.72 3.90
C LEU A 643 1.68 8.63 2.87
N LEU A 644 1.08 7.46 3.05
CA LEU A 644 1.17 6.33 2.14
C LEU A 644 -0.17 6.10 1.47
N SER A 645 -0.13 5.42 0.34
CA SER A 645 -1.28 4.80 -0.34
C SER A 645 -0.95 3.36 -0.70
N TRP A 646 -1.87 2.64 -1.35
CA TRP A 646 -1.66 1.27 -1.81
C TRP A 646 -1.32 1.18 -3.30
N GLU A 647 -0.14 0.61 -3.58
CA GLU A 647 0.42 0.28 -4.90
C GLU A 647 -0.24 0.89 -6.16
N GLU A 648 -0.14 2.22 -6.27
CA GLU A 648 -0.92 3.00 -7.23
C GLU A 648 -0.29 3.08 -8.63
N ARG A 649 -1.12 2.94 -9.67
CA ARG A 649 -0.73 3.14 -11.10
C ARG A 649 -1.41 4.32 -11.79
N ILE A 650 -2.42 4.90 -11.14
CA ILE A 650 -3.27 5.94 -11.73
C ILE A 650 -3.12 7.29 -11.06
N THR A 651 -2.42 7.35 -9.93
CA THR A 651 -2.33 8.52 -9.05
C THR A 651 -0.88 8.83 -8.64
N GLU A 652 0.13 8.18 -9.22
CA GLU A 652 1.52 8.45 -8.85
C GLU A 652 1.83 9.94 -8.96
N ASP A 653 1.32 10.59 -10.00
CA ASP A 653 1.51 11.99 -10.31
C ASP A 653 0.73 12.98 -9.41
N GLU A 654 -0.17 12.53 -8.54
CA GLU A 654 -0.88 13.39 -7.59
C GLU A 654 0.05 14.02 -6.53
N ARG A 655 1.29 13.54 -6.44
CA ARG A 655 2.32 14.01 -5.49
C ARG A 655 3.22 15.12 -6.06
N VAL A 656 3.10 15.45 -7.35
CA VAL A 656 3.95 16.47 -8.00
C VAL A 656 3.84 17.82 -7.29
N VAL A 657 2.62 18.31 -7.05
CA VAL A 657 2.43 19.58 -6.34
C VAL A 657 2.78 19.44 -4.85
N PHE A 658 2.48 18.29 -4.25
CA PHE A 658 2.84 18.00 -2.86
C PHE A 658 4.34 18.21 -2.61
N ASP A 659 5.21 17.57 -3.41
CA ASP A 659 6.67 17.68 -3.23
C ASP A 659 7.19 19.09 -3.54
N GLN A 660 6.60 19.79 -4.52
CA GLN A 660 6.92 21.20 -4.78
C GLN A 660 6.64 22.09 -3.56
N VAL A 661 5.46 21.95 -2.95
CA VAL A 661 5.10 22.69 -1.73
C VAL A 661 6.03 22.30 -0.58
N ARG A 662 6.23 20.99 -0.37
CA ARG A 662 7.08 20.47 0.70
C ARG A 662 8.49 21.05 0.64
N ARG A 663 9.12 21.12 -0.53
CA ARG A 663 10.47 21.69 -0.69
C ARG A 663 10.53 23.20 -0.50
N ALA A 664 9.43 23.91 -0.75
CA ALA A 664 9.36 25.37 -0.65
C ALA A 664 9.11 25.89 0.78
N VAL A 665 8.71 25.02 1.70
CA VAL A 665 8.37 25.37 3.09
C VAL A 665 9.58 25.18 4.01
N ASP A 666 9.83 26.17 4.86
CA ASP A 666 10.77 26.03 5.97
C ASP A 666 10.10 25.30 7.15
N TRP A 667 10.32 23.99 7.22
CA TRP A 667 9.76 23.12 8.25
C TRP A 667 10.40 23.26 9.62
N SER A 668 11.48 24.04 9.77
CA SER A 668 12.07 24.32 11.09
C SER A 668 11.19 25.26 11.93
N LYS A 669 10.28 26.00 11.27
CA LYS A 669 9.34 26.90 11.91
C LYS A 669 8.18 26.14 12.55
N PRO A 670 7.85 26.42 13.82
CA PRO A 670 6.67 25.85 14.46
C PRO A 670 5.38 26.43 13.86
N PHE A 671 4.33 25.62 13.87
CA PHE A 671 2.99 26.05 13.49
C PHE A 671 2.12 26.27 14.72
N ALA A 672 1.26 27.29 14.63
CA ALA A 672 0.41 27.71 15.70
C ALA A 672 -0.54 26.57 16.12
N ARG A 673 -0.66 26.37 17.43
CA ARG A 673 -1.75 25.57 17.97
C ARG A 673 -3.06 26.35 17.83
N PRO A 674 -4.16 25.71 17.41
CA PRO A 674 -5.45 26.39 17.30
C PRO A 674 -5.93 26.87 18.67
N ARG A 675 -6.50 28.08 18.72
CA ARG A 675 -7.08 28.65 19.95
C ARG A 675 -8.53 28.22 20.17
N LEU A 676 -9.20 27.68 19.15
CA LEU A 676 -10.47 26.98 19.29
C LEU A 676 -10.19 25.49 19.50
N LEU A 677 -10.71 24.92 20.59
CA LEU A 677 -10.53 23.50 20.92
C LEU A 677 -11.88 22.81 21.12
N LEU A 678 -12.01 21.60 20.59
CA LEU A 678 -13.15 20.72 20.84
C LEU A 678 -12.76 19.68 21.90
N ARG A 679 -13.39 19.73 23.08
CA ARG A 679 -13.19 18.72 24.11
C ARG A 679 -13.91 17.44 23.70
N LEU A 680 -13.18 16.33 23.70
CA LEU A 680 -13.73 15.00 23.40
C LEU A 680 -14.69 14.58 24.53
N GLY A 681 -15.94 14.29 24.18
CA GLY A 681 -16.97 13.88 25.15
C GLY A 681 -18.31 13.46 24.55
N GLY A 682 -18.57 13.83 23.29
CA GLY A 682 -19.81 13.48 22.58
C GLY A 682 -19.74 12.27 21.64
N ASN A 683 -20.82 12.08 20.88
CA ASN A 683 -20.86 11.13 19.77
C ASN A 683 -19.76 11.47 18.76
N PRO A 684 -18.86 10.54 18.40
CA PRO A 684 -17.79 10.81 17.46
C PRO A 684 -18.27 11.26 16.06
N ASN A 685 -19.48 10.88 15.64
CA ASN A 685 -20.11 11.41 14.41
C ASN A 685 -20.52 12.89 14.52
N GLY A 686 -20.57 13.44 15.74
CA GLY A 686 -20.78 14.87 16.00
C GLY A 686 -19.60 15.73 15.53
N PHE A 687 -18.37 15.20 15.57
CA PHE A 687 -17.17 15.93 15.11
C PHE A 687 -17.25 16.34 13.64
N ILE A 688 -17.89 15.52 12.81
CA ILE A 688 -18.15 15.82 11.40
C ILE A 688 -18.99 17.08 11.22
N ARG A 689 -19.96 17.31 12.10
CA ARG A 689 -20.82 18.50 12.02
C ARG A 689 -20.03 19.77 12.35
N TYR A 690 -19.15 19.69 13.35
CA TYR A 690 -18.22 20.78 13.67
C TYR A 690 -17.24 21.04 12.53
N GLU A 691 -16.62 20.00 11.96
CA GLU A 691 -15.73 20.13 10.80
C GLU A 691 -16.43 20.80 9.61
N LYS A 692 -17.65 20.35 9.29
CA LYS A 692 -18.44 20.92 8.19
C LYS A 692 -18.75 22.40 8.38
N ALA A 693 -19.05 22.83 9.60
CA ALA A 693 -19.34 24.23 9.89
C ALA A 693 -18.07 25.09 9.94
N LEU A 694 -17.04 24.65 10.65
CA LEU A 694 -15.80 25.41 10.87
C LEU A 694 -14.92 25.50 9.63
N SER A 695 -14.94 24.50 8.75
CA SER A 695 -14.19 24.54 7.48
C SER A 695 -14.76 25.53 6.45
N ARG A 696 -16.04 25.92 6.58
CA ARG A 696 -16.69 26.97 5.75
C ARG A 696 -16.35 28.39 6.21
N ILE A 697 -16.12 28.56 7.51
CA ILE A 697 -15.68 29.81 8.12
C ILE A 697 -14.27 29.53 8.62
N PRO A 698 -13.28 29.41 7.71
CA PRO A 698 -12.05 28.63 7.89
C PRO A 698 -11.27 29.08 9.13
N LEU A 699 -11.72 28.57 10.26
CA LEU A 699 -11.29 28.85 11.61
C LEU A 699 -10.74 27.54 12.12
N GLU A 700 -9.43 27.48 12.18
CA GLU A 700 -8.75 26.26 12.58
C GLU A 700 -9.08 25.93 14.04
N TYR A 701 -9.31 24.65 14.29
CA TYR A 701 -9.57 24.10 15.61
C TYR A 701 -8.75 22.83 15.84
N GLY A 702 -8.47 22.54 17.11
CA GLY A 702 -7.84 21.30 17.56
C GLY A 702 -8.77 20.49 18.48
N PHE A 703 -8.34 19.28 18.84
CA PHE A 703 -9.01 18.49 19.86
C PHE A 703 -8.34 18.65 21.23
N LEU A 704 -9.08 18.35 22.28
CA LEU A 704 -8.60 18.28 23.66
C LEU A 704 -9.13 16.99 24.30
N GLU A 705 -8.26 16.22 24.94
CA GLU A 705 -8.67 14.99 25.64
C GLU A 705 -9.73 15.28 26.73
N PRO A 706 -10.61 14.31 27.05
CA PRO A 706 -11.75 14.53 27.94
C PRO A 706 -11.39 15.18 29.27
N ASP A 707 -10.29 14.76 29.88
CA ASP A 707 -9.84 15.20 31.21
C ASP A 707 -8.69 16.22 31.16
N ALA A 708 -8.24 16.61 29.96
CA ALA A 708 -7.12 17.52 29.83
C ALA A 708 -7.52 18.97 30.23
N PRO A 709 -6.64 19.70 30.94
CA PRO A 709 -6.89 21.10 31.27
C PRO A 709 -6.87 21.96 30.00
N ALA A 710 -7.78 22.94 29.93
CA ALA A 710 -7.81 23.88 28.82
C ALA A 710 -6.54 24.76 28.83
N PRO A 711 -5.82 24.89 27.71
CA PRO A 711 -4.71 25.83 27.60
C PRO A 711 -5.16 27.28 27.86
N ALA A 712 -4.29 28.09 28.46
CA ALA A 712 -4.58 29.50 28.72
C ALA A 712 -4.91 30.25 27.42
N GLY A 713 -6.01 31.01 27.41
CA GLY A 713 -6.43 31.81 26.25
C GLY A 713 -7.07 31.01 25.10
N ALA A 714 -7.31 29.71 25.28
CA ALA A 714 -8.09 28.89 24.36
C ALA A 714 -9.60 28.99 24.68
N HIS A 715 -10.42 28.96 23.63
CA HIS A 715 -11.86 28.78 23.74
C HIS A 715 -12.19 27.30 23.54
N VAL A 716 -12.90 26.70 24.49
CA VAL A 716 -13.21 25.27 24.47
C VAL A 716 -14.71 25.07 24.27
N ILE A 717 -15.07 24.28 23.26
CA ILE A 717 -16.43 23.79 23.06
C ILE A 717 -16.48 22.34 23.55
N ASP A 718 -17.42 22.06 24.46
CA ASP A 718 -17.66 20.70 24.92
C ASP A 718 -18.56 19.97 23.92
N THR A 719 -18.03 18.90 23.32
CA THR A 719 -18.77 18.10 22.33
C THR A 719 -19.78 17.15 22.97
N ALA A 720 -19.77 16.98 24.30
CA ALA A 720 -20.82 16.24 25.01
C ALA A 720 -22.18 16.95 24.95
N ALA A 721 -22.20 18.27 24.74
CA ALA A 721 -23.41 19.03 24.52
C ALA A 721 -24.00 18.76 23.11
N PRO A 722 -25.32 18.88 22.91
CA PRO A 722 -25.92 18.79 21.59
C PRO A 722 -25.31 19.79 20.60
N PHE A 723 -25.04 19.34 19.37
CA PHE A 723 -24.51 20.20 18.32
C PHE A 723 -25.47 21.34 18.00
N ASP A 724 -24.97 22.58 18.07
CA ASP A 724 -25.65 23.81 17.66
C ASP A 724 -24.78 24.58 16.67
N GLU A 725 -25.21 24.64 15.40
CA GLU A 725 -24.50 25.35 14.34
C GLU A 725 -24.51 26.87 14.54
N ALA A 726 -25.57 27.43 15.15
CA ALA A 726 -25.66 28.87 15.38
C ALA A 726 -24.61 29.34 16.41
N ALA A 727 -24.30 28.50 17.39
CA ALA A 727 -23.23 28.76 18.36
C ALA A 727 -21.83 28.85 17.70
N LEU A 728 -21.64 28.32 16.49
CA LEU A 728 -20.36 28.38 15.77
C LEU A 728 -20.14 29.68 14.98
N ALA A 729 -21.04 30.65 15.10
CA ALA A 729 -20.79 32.01 14.65
C ALA A 729 -20.01 32.82 15.69
N PHE A 730 -19.40 33.93 15.28
CA PHE A 730 -18.77 34.87 16.21
C PHE A 730 -19.82 35.60 17.06
N VAL A 731 -19.46 36.08 18.24
CA VAL A 731 -20.35 36.84 19.13
C VAL A 731 -21.00 38.02 18.41
N SER A 732 -20.23 38.80 17.65
CA SER A 732 -20.79 39.91 16.85
C SER A 732 -21.72 39.48 15.71
N ASP A 733 -21.68 38.20 15.29
CA ASP A 733 -22.58 37.61 14.30
C ASP A 733 -23.74 36.82 14.96
N GLY A 734 -23.88 36.88 16.28
CA GLY A 734 -24.94 36.21 17.04
C GLY A 734 -24.65 34.78 17.50
N GLY A 735 -23.38 34.33 17.44
CA GLY A 735 -22.96 33.02 17.95
C GLY A 735 -22.19 33.07 19.28
N ALA A 736 -21.43 32.02 19.59
CA ALA A 736 -20.72 31.86 20.86
C ALA A 736 -19.18 31.98 20.73
N ILE A 737 -18.64 32.02 19.50
CA ILE A 737 -17.19 32.11 19.28
C ILE A 737 -16.70 33.54 19.59
N PRO A 738 -15.70 33.74 20.47
CA PRO A 738 -15.20 35.07 20.79
C PRO A 738 -14.67 35.83 19.56
N ASP A 739 -15.05 37.10 19.41
CA ASP A 739 -14.59 37.96 18.29
C ASP A 739 -13.07 38.11 18.21
N ALA A 740 -12.37 37.94 19.34
CA ALA A 740 -10.91 37.95 19.39
C ALA A 740 -10.26 36.86 18.51
N LEU A 741 -10.98 35.78 18.19
CA LEU A 741 -10.51 34.72 17.30
C LEU A 741 -10.60 35.10 15.81
N ARG A 742 -11.26 36.22 15.45
CA ARG A 742 -11.25 36.71 14.06
C ARG A 742 -9.84 37.08 13.58
N ALA A 743 -8.94 37.45 14.50
CA ALA A 743 -7.54 37.71 14.21
C ALA A 743 -6.75 36.43 13.85
N ASP A 744 -7.34 35.25 14.07
CA ASP A 744 -6.73 33.93 13.78
C ASP A 744 -7.26 33.32 12.47
N LEU A 745 -8.06 34.09 11.71
CA LEU A 745 -8.51 33.75 10.35
C LEU A 745 -7.50 34.28 9.33
N PRO A 746 -6.62 33.46 8.72
CA PRO A 746 -5.69 33.95 7.70
C PRO A 746 -6.33 34.02 6.31
N LEU A 747 -7.48 33.37 6.10
CA LEU A 747 -8.18 33.35 4.83
C LEU A 747 -9.70 33.52 4.97
N ARG A 748 -10.32 34.11 3.95
CA ARG A 748 -11.75 33.98 3.64
C ARG A 748 -11.87 33.30 2.29
N ILE A 749 -12.78 32.35 2.19
CA ILE A 749 -12.96 31.51 1.01
C ILE A 749 -14.30 31.80 0.31
N PRO A 750 -14.41 31.53 -1.00
CA PRO A 750 -15.68 31.67 -1.71
C PRO A 750 -16.77 30.74 -1.16
N ALA A 751 -18.03 31.13 -1.32
CA ALA A 751 -19.16 30.25 -1.05
C ALA A 751 -19.07 28.96 -1.88
N GLY A 752 -19.32 27.81 -1.24
CA GLY A 752 -19.20 26.49 -1.87
C GLY A 752 -17.80 25.87 -1.77
N PHE A 753 -16.85 26.53 -1.10
CA PHE A 753 -15.57 25.92 -0.71
C PHE A 753 -15.52 25.67 0.80
N VAL A 754 -14.70 24.70 1.17
CA VAL A 754 -14.21 24.45 2.54
C VAL A 754 -12.69 24.48 2.55
N ALA A 755 -12.09 24.76 3.70
CA ALA A 755 -10.64 24.77 3.85
C ALA A 755 -10.17 23.96 5.06
N SER A 756 -9.09 23.20 4.84
CA SER A 756 -8.23 22.65 5.89
C SER A 756 -6.89 23.36 5.83
N TYR A 757 -6.44 23.97 6.93
CA TYR A 757 -5.22 24.77 6.89
C TYR A 757 -4.40 24.73 8.19
N SER A 758 -3.13 25.09 8.08
CA SER A 758 -2.28 25.42 9.22
C SER A 758 -1.48 26.69 8.95
N TRP A 759 -1.21 27.44 10.02
CA TRP A 759 -0.52 28.73 9.95
C TRP A 759 0.66 28.74 10.92
N SER A 760 1.81 29.24 10.49
CA SER A 760 3.01 29.31 11.33
C SER A 760 2.77 30.19 12.57
N GLU A 761 3.50 29.94 13.66
CA GLU A 761 3.38 30.77 14.87
C GLU A 761 3.71 32.25 14.60
N ASP A 762 4.68 32.51 13.72
CA ASP A 762 5.06 33.85 13.26
C ASP A 762 4.11 34.43 12.20
N ARG A 763 3.08 33.67 11.79
CA ARG A 763 2.06 34.06 10.81
C ARG A 763 2.59 34.34 9.40
N THR A 764 3.81 33.93 9.08
CA THR A 764 4.43 34.16 7.75
C THR A 764 4.26 33.01 6.77
N THR A 765 3.83 31.83 7.22
CA THR A 765 3.65 30.63 6.39
C THR A 765 2.25 30.05 6.58
N LEU A 766 1.47 29.96 5.50
CA LEU A 766 0.14 29.35 5.46
C LEU A 766 0.14 28.17 4.49
N LEU A 767 -0.39 27.04 4.93
CA LEU A 767 -0.70 25.88 4.08
C LEU A 767 -2.21 25.67 4.13
N ALA A 768 -2.90 25.76 3.00
CA ALA A 768 -4.35 25.60 2.95
C ALA A 768 -4.78 24.75 1.75
N TYR A 769 -5.45 23.64 2.04
CA TYR A 769 -6.17 22.84 1.05
C TYR A 769 -7.61 23.34 0.97
N LEU A 770 -8.02 23.79 -0.22
CA LEU A 770 -9.36 24.31 -0.48
C LEU A 770 -10.10 23.33 -1.40
N GLN A 771 -11.27 22.89 -0.98
CA GLN A 771 -12.08 21.95 -1.74
C GLN A 771 -13.48 22.52 -2.00
N GLU A 772 -13.94 22.37 -3.24
CA GLU A 772 -15.34 22.64 -3.60
C GLU A 772 -16.27 21.56 -3.02
N THR A 773 -17.31 21.98 -2.30
CA THR A 773 -18.27 21.07 -1.65
C THR A 773 -19.39 20.58 -2.57
N GLY A 774 -19.38 20.97 -3.85
CA GLY A 774 -20.45 20.66 -4.80
C GLY A 774 -21.76 21.40 -4.53
N GLU A 775 -21.83 22.28 -3.52
CA GLU A 775 -22.99 23.14 -3.23
C GLU A 775 -23.08 24.36 -4.16
N ARG A 776 -22.59 24.25 -5.41
CA ARG A 776 -23.13 25.11 -6.47
C ARG A 776 -24.57 24.67 -6.66
N ARG A 777 -25.52 25.56 -6.35
CA ARG A 777 -26.93 25.40 -6.72
C ARG A 777 -27.01 25.22 -8.25
N GLY A 778 -26.92 23.97 -8.68
CA GLY A 778 -26.91 23.53 -10.07
C GLY A 778 -27.23 22.04 -10.05
N VAL A 779 -28.46 21.74 -10.46
CA VAL A 779 -29.06 20.40 -10.56
C VAL A 779 -28.12 19.47 -11.35
N GLY A 780 -27.74 18.32 -10.77
CA GLY A 780 -26.98 17.29 -11.49
C GLY A 780 -26.44 16.16 -10.60
N GLU A 781 -27.24 15.10 -10.46
CA GLU A 781 -26.86 13.69 -10.28
C GLU A 781 -25.62 13.34 -9.44
N ALA A 782 -25.81 13.20 -8.12
CA ALA A 782 -25.11 12.18 -7.35
C ALA A 782 -26.13 11.08 -7.01
N ALA A 783 -25.85 9.83 -7.38
CA ALA A 783 -26.72 8.69 -7.11
C ALA A 783 -26.87 8.52 -5.58
N ARG A 784 -28.02 8.94 -5.05
CA ARG A 784 -28.44 8.62 -3.69
C ARG A 784 -29.01 7.20 -3.66
N ASP A 785 -28.83 6.51 -2.55
CA ASP A 785 -29.59 5.29 -2.29
C ASP A 785 -31.10 5.61 -2.37
N SER A 786 -31.89 4.62 -2.75
CA SER A 786 -33.33 4.80 -2.94
C SER A 786 -34.12 3.66 -2.33
N THR A 787 -35.44 3.87 -2.23
CA THR A 787 -36.39 2.78 -1.99
C THR A 787 -36.26 1.72 -3.08
N GLU A 788 -36.60 0.47 -2.78
CA GLU A 788 -36.67 -0.57 -3.80
C GLU A 788 -37.70 -0.22 -4.88
N ALA A 789 -37.44 -0.67 -6.11
CA ALA A 789 -38.40 -0.55 -7.21
C ALA A 789 -39.50 -1.59 -7.01
N GLY A 790 -40.77 -1.17 -6.92
CA GLY A 790 -41.89 -2.10 -6.84
C GLY A 790 -43.17 -1.50 -6.25
N ASP A 791 -44.24 -2.29 -6.27
CA ASP A 791 -45.51 -1.99 -5.62
C ASP A 791 -45.36 -2.24 -4.11
N TYR A 792 -45.03 -1.20 -3.33
CA TYR A 792 -44.68 -1.31 -1.91
C TYR A 792 -45.28 -0.19 -1.05
N SER A 793 -45.71 -0.56 0.16
CA SER A 793 -46.01 0.37 1.26
C SER A 793 -44.80 0.44 2.19
N TYR A 794 -44.42 1.64 2.60
CA TYR A 794 -43.28 1.93 3.46
C TYR A 794 -43.73 2.70 4.70
N ILE A 795 -43.05 2.47 5.83
CA ILE A 795 -43.18 3.26 7.06
C ILE A 795 -41.78 3.49 7.62
N ASP A 796 -41.37 4.74 7.70
CA ASP A 796 -40.09 5.10 8.31
C ASP A 796 -40.27 5.24 9.82
N THR A 797 -39.78 4.26 10.59
CA THR A 797 -39.95 4.26 12.05
C THR A 797 -39.08 5.31 12.75
N THR A 798 -38.19 5.99 12.02
CA THR A 798 -37.38 7.11 12.51
C THR A 798 -37.99 8.48 12.15
N CYS A 799 -38.98 8.50 11.26
CA CYS A 799 -39.72 9.71 10.90
C CYS A 799 -41.01 9.80 11.75
N VAL A 800 -40.86 10.36 12.95
CA VAL A 800 -41.94 10.53 13.94
C VAL A 800 -42.55 11.94 13.88
N VAL A 801 -43.86 12.03 14.06
CA VAL A 801 -44.57 13.29 14.28
C VAL A 801 -44.24 13.78 15.69
N PRO A 802 -43.62 14.96 15.88
CA PRO A 802 -43.03 15.35 17.16
C PRO A 802 -44.05 15.91 18.18
N LYS A 803 -45.20 16.37 17.71
CA LYS A 803 -46.27 16.96 18.53
C LYS A 803 -47.62 16.74 17.87
N ASP A 804 -48.70 16.78 18.65
CA ASP A 804 -50.06 16.75 18.12
C ASP A 804 -50.26 17.90 17.11
N THR A 805 -50.67 17.56 15.89
CA THR A 805 -50.80 18.54 14.79
C THR A 805 -51.79 18.08 13.73
N ALA A 806 -52.26 19.04 12.93
CA ALA A 806 -52.98 18.76 11.69
C ALA A 806 -52.01 18.94 10.52
N ILE A 807 -51.63 17.85 9.88
CA ILE A 807 -50.72 17.83 8.74
C ILE A 807 -51.52 18.23 7.50
N ASP A 808 -51.22 19.39 6.92
CA ASP A 808 -51.87 19.92 5.71
C ASP A 808 -50.92 19.96 4.50
N ALA A 809 -49.65 19.59 4.67
CA ALA A 809 -48.66 19.52 3.60
C ALA A 809 -47.52 18.54 3.92
N TRP A 810 -46.85 18.08 2.85
CA TRP A 810 -45.68 17.21 2.95
C TRP A 810 -44.74 17.41 1.76
N GLU A 811 -43.48 17.04 1.96
CA GLU A 811 -42.40 17.10 0.97
C GLU A 811 -41.72 15.74 0.86
N VAL A 812 -41.30 15.38 -0.34
CA VAL A 812 -40.58 14.14 -0.63
C VAL A 812 -39.58 14.35 -1.76
N GLU A 813 -38.40 13.76 -1.66
CA GLU A 813 -37.39 13.85 -2.71
C GLU A 813 -37.47 12.65 -3.67
N CYS A 814 -37.88 12.94 -4.91
CA CYS A 814 -38.04 11.96 -5.98
C CYS A 814 -36.70 11.65 -6.64
N VAL A 815 -36.33 10.38 -6.74
CA VAL A 815 -35.17 9.90 -7.52
C VAL A 815 -35.62 9.54 -8.94
N LYS A 816 -36.71 8.78 -9.06
CA LYS A 816 -37.29 8.39 -10.35
C LYS A 816 -38.80 8.71 -10.38
N PRO A 817 -39.29 9.45 -11.40
CA PRO A 817 -40.68 9.89 -11.48
C PRO A 817 -41.70 8.77 -11.34
N GLY A 818 -42.86 9.11 -10.80
CA GLY A 818 -43.99 8.18 -10.66
C GLY A 818 -44.98 8.64 -9.61
N ARG A 819 -45.88 7.75 -9.20
CA ARG A 819 -46.95 8.09 -8.24
C ARG A 819 -46.59 7.68 -6.81
N ILE A 820 -47.09 8.43 -5.85
CA ILE A 820 -46.86 8.19 -4.42
C ILE A 820 -48.07 8.65 -3.61
N ARG A 821 -48.36 8.00 -2.50
CA ARG A 821 -49.41 8.40 -1.54
C ARG A 821 -48.82 8.46 -0.13
N LEU A 822 -49.04 9.56 0.58
CA LEU A 822 -48.70 9.67 2.00
C LEU A 822 -49.66 8.87 2.89
N SER A 823 -49.16 8.26 3.95
CA SER A 823 -49.94 7.68 5.04
C SER A 823 -49.31 7.99 6.39
N ILE A 824 -50.13 8.12 7.44
CA ILE A 824 -49.66 8.29 8.82
C ILE A 824 -50.13 7.09 9.63
N TRP A 825 -49.23 6.53 10.44
CA TRP A 825 -49.45 5.28 11.17
C TRP A 825 -49.21 5.47 12.66
N ARG A 826 -49.97 4.77 13.49
CA ARG A 826 -49.80 4.72 14.94
C ARG A 826 -49.43 3.31 15.35
N ARG A 827 -48.43 3.18 16.21
CA ARG A 827 -48.09 1.90 16.82
C ARG A 827 -49.02 1.60 17.99
N GLU A 828 -49.72 0.47 17.92
CA GLU A 828 -50.56 -0.07 18.99
C GLU A 828 -50.14 -1.50 19.30
N GLY A 829 -49.30 -1.68 20.33
CA GLY A 829 -48.74 -2.99 20.68
C GLY A 829 -47.86 -3.56 19.55
N ASP A 830 -48.25 -4.72 19.05
CA ASP A 830 -47.61 -5.46 17.96
C ASP A 830 -48.22 -5.17 16.59
N ALA A 831 -49.02 -4.10 16.46
CA ALA A 831 -49.65 -3.70 15.20
C ALA A 831 -49.45 -2.20 14.89
N LEU A 832 -49.61 -1.86 13.61
CA LEU A 832 -49.65 -0.49 13.09
C LEU A 832 -51.06 -0.17 12.61
N VAL A 833 -51.61 0.94 13.10
CA VAL A 833 -52.95 1.45 12.77
C VAL A 833 -52.81 2.69 11.88
N ARG A 834 -53.42 2.70 10.70
CA ARG A 834 -53.39 3.87 9.82
C ARG A 834 -54.34 4.93 10.35
N VAL A 835 -53.78 6.08 10.75
CA VAL A 835 -54.55 7.21 11.31
C VAL A 835 -55.01 8.20 10.25
N GLY A 836 -54.39 8.19 9.08
CA GLY A 836 -54.85 8.94 7.92
C GLY A 836 -54.01 8.67 6.68
N GLU A 837 -54.55 9.01 5.51
CA GLU A 837 -53.82 8.94 4.25
C GLU A 837 -54.20 10.11 3.34
N GLY A 838 -53.25 10.49 2.48
CA GLY A 838 -53.47 11.45 1.42
C GLY A 838 -54.02 10.79 0.15
N ARG A 839 -54.26 11.61 -0.88
CA ARG A 839 -54.52 11.10 -2.23
C ARG A 839 -53.22 10.60 -2.87
N LEU A 840 -53.36 9.74 -3.87
CA LEU A 840 -52.24 9.38 -4.74
C LEU A 840 -51.89 10.58 -5.63
N VAL A 841 -50.64 11.03 -5.58
CA VAL A 841 -50.12 12.21 -6.28
C VAL A 841 -48.96 11.83 -7.19
N GLU A 842 -48.68 12.64 -8.21
CA GLU A 842 -47.64 12.40 -9.21
C GLU A 842 -46.37 13.22 -8.91
N MET A 843 -45.22 12.56 -8.88
CA MET A 843 -43.88 13.15 -8.88
C MET A 843 -43.37 13.21 -10.32
N ALA A 844 -43.66 14.30 -11.04
CA ALA A 844 -43.44 14.38 -12.49
C ALA A 844 -41.96 14.41 -12.93
N ARG A 845 -41.00 14.67 -12.03
CA ARG A 845 -39.56 14.80 -12.34
C ARG A 845 -38.69 14.45 -11.13
N PRO A 846 -37.40 14.09 -11.30
CA PRO A 846 -36.47 13.98 -10.17
C PRO A 846 -36.34 15.30 -9.37
N GLY A 847 -36.07 15.20 -8.08
CA GLY A 847 -35.91 16.32 -7.15
C GLY A 847 -37.03 16.44 -6.10
N LEU A 848 -37.00 17.53 -5.31
CA LEU A 848 -37.95 17.76 -4.23
C LEU A 848 -39.35 18.11 -4.75
N HIS A 849 -40.36 17.37 -4.30
CA HIS A 849 -41.78 17.65 -4.52
C HIS A 849 -42.44 18.07 -3.22
N ARG A 850 -43.46 18.94 -3.34
CA ARG A 850 -44.29 19.39 -2.23
C ARG A 850 -45.75 19.22 -2.60
N PHE A 851 -46.52 18.64 -1.67
CA PHE A 851 -47.92 18.33 -1.85
C PHE A 851 -48.74 18.90 -0.69
N SER A 852 -49.96 19.31 -0.99
CA SER A 852 -50.96 19.72 0.00
C SER A 852 -51.91 18.56 0.32
N LEU A 853 -52.40 18.50 1.56
CA LEU A 853 -53.41 17.55 2.01
C LEU A 853 -54.72 18.28 2.28
N ASP A 854 -55.77 17.85 1.60
CA ASP A 854 -57.13 18.35 1.80
C ASP A 854 -58.13 17.17 1.80
N PRO A 855 -58.73 16.81 2.95
CA PRO A 855 -58.59 17.47 4.26
C PRO A 855 -57.23 17.16 4.95
N PRO A 856 -56.78 17.99 5.91
CA PRO A 856 -55.59 17.71 6.72
C PRO A 856 -55.71 16.41 7.54
N ILE A 857 -54.58 15.73 7.77
CA ILE A 857 -54.51 14.52 8.60
C ILE A 857 -54.23 14.92 10.05
N ALA A 858 -55.12 14.56 10.98
CA ALA A 858 -54.88 14.71 12.41
C ALA A 858 -53.90 13.65 12.91
N ALA A 859 -52.71 14.07 13.34
CA ALA A 859 -51.65 13.21 13.86
C ALA A 859 -51.29 13.58 15.30
N ARG A 860 -50.91 12.57 16.10
CA ARG A 860 -50.43 12.72 17.48
C ARG A 860 -48.92 12.63 17.55
N ALA A 861 -48.35 13.16 18.61
CA ALA A 861 -46.95 12.94 18.95
C ALA A 861 -46.62 11.43 18.98
N GLY A 862 -45.59 11.02 18.24
CA GLY A 862 -45.18 9.62 18.11
C GLY A 862 -45.82 8.84 16.96
N ASP A 863 -46.77 9.42 16.22
CA ASP A 863 -47.26 8.80 14.98
C ASP A 863 -46.12 8.78 13.92
N LEU A 864 -46.10 7.76 13.07
CA LEU A 864 -45.06 7.46 12.09
C LEU A 864 -45.47 7.91 10.69
N VAL A 865 -44.50 8.37 9.91
CA VAL A 865 -44.70 8.74 8.51
C VAL A 865 -44.45 7.55 7.60
N GLY A 866 -45.43 7.23 6.76
CA GLY A 866 -45.34 6.21 5.74
C GLY A 866 -45.79 6.71 4.37
N PHE A 867 -45.53 5.91 3.35
CA PHE A 867 -45.94 6.22 1.98
C PHE A 867 -46.12 4.94 1.16
N TYR A 868 -46.91 5.03 0.10
CA TYR A 868 -47.19 3.94 -0.81
C TYR A 868 -46.81 4.32 -2.23
N ILE A 869 -46.06 3.44 -2.91
CA ILE A 869 -45.64 3.58 -4.29
C ILE A 869 -46.30 2.45 -5.11
N PRO A 870 -47.29 2.74 -5.98
CA PRO A 870 -47.96 1.72 -6.79
C PRO A 870 -47.22 1.34 -8.08
N ASP A 871 -46.18 2.08 -8.46
CA ASP A 871 -45.47 1.89 -9.73
C ASP A 871 -44.10 1.26 -9.50
N GLY A 872 -43.84 0.13 -10.14
CA GLY A 872 -42.56 -0.57 -10.05
C GLY A 872 -41.36 0.20 -10.59
N GLY A 873 -41.59 1.32 -11.28
CA GLY A 873 -40.54 2.20 -11.77
C GLY A 873 -40.18 3.39 -10.88
N ALA A 874 -40.97 3.71 -9.84
CA ALA A 874 -40.82 4.95 -9.07
C ALA A 874 -39.93 4.77 -7.84
N HIS A 875 -39.10 5.77 -7.55
CA HIS A 875 -38.15 5.73 -6.45
C HIS A 875 -38.10 7.08 -5.72
N ILE A 876 -38.04 7.05 -4.39
CA ILE A 876 -37.70 8.22 -3.59
C ILE A 876 -36.31 8.06 -2.97
N ALA A 877 -35.69 9.19 -2.63
CA ALA A 877 -34.37 9.18 -2.00
C ALA A 877 -34.45 8.59 -0.60
N ALA A 878 -33.47 7.74 -0.26
CA ALA A 878 -33.32 7.15 1.06
C ALA A 878 -31.85 7.21 1.50
N GLU A 879 -31.62 7.27 2.81
CA GLU A 879 -30.28 7.28 3.42
C GLU A 879 -30.08 6.01 4.25
N ASN A 880 -28.86 5.45 4.24
CA ASN A 880 -28.51 4.32 5.11
C ASN A 880 -28.44 4.75 6.59
N GLY A 881 -28.86 3.87 7.50
CA GLY A 881 -28.81 4.11 8.95
C GLY A 881 -30.15 4.44 9.62
N GLY A 882 -31.27 4.25 8.91
CA GLY A 882 -32.62 4.31 9.48
C GLY A 882 -33.22 2.93 9.80
N SER A 883 -34.52 2.91 10.06
CA SER A 883 -35.31 1.68 10.21
C SER A 883 -36.62 1.90 9.45
N MET A 884 -36.67 1.38 8.23
CA MET A 884 -37.85 1.48 7.38
C MET A 884 -38.52 0.11 7.30
N LEU A 885 -39.80 0.10 7.62
CA LEU A 885 -40.68 -1.03 7.43
C LEU A 885 -41.23 -1.00 6.01
N TYR A 886 -41.29 -2.14 5.34
CA TYR A 886 -41.89 -2.25 4.03
C TYR A 886 -42.76 -3.51 3.90
N ALA A 887 -43.80 -3.42 3.08
CA ALA A 887 -44.69 -4.52 2.75
C ALA A 887 -45.08 -4.42 1.28
N LYS A 888 -45.11 -5.57 0.58
CA LYS A 888 -45.52 -5.64 -0.82
C LYS A 888 -47.01 -5.32 -0.99
N GLY A 889 -47.32 -4.46 -1.95
CA GLY A 889 -48.65 -3.97 -2.28
C GLY A 889 -49.11 -2.79 -1.43
N ALA A 890 -50.29 -2.28 -1.77
CA ALA A 890 -51.01 -1.31 -0.93
C ALA A 890 -51.51 -2.00 0.35
N VAL A 891 -51.01 -1.60 1.52
CA VAL A 891 -51.63 -2.00 2.79
C VAL A 891 -52.93 -1.23 2.94
N THR A 892 -54.06 -1.94 2.83
CA THR A 892 -55.41 -1.34 2.81
C THR A 892 -56.13 -1.53 4.15
N GLU A 893 -55.64 -2.43 4.99
CA GLU A 893 -56.15 -2.71 6.31
C GLU A 893 -55.91 -1.52 7.24
N ALA A 894 -56.91 -1.17 8.05
CA ALA A 894 -56.80 -0.07 9.01
C ALA A 894 -55.85 -0.41 10.17
N LYS A 895 -55.68 -1.71 10.49
CA LYS A 895 -54.80 -2.23 11.53
C LYS A 895 -54.05 -3.45 10.99
N THR A 896 -52.73 -3.41 11.06
CA THR A 896 -51.85 -4.39 10.41
C THR A 896 -50.80 -4.89 11.39
N PRO A 897 -50.67 -6.21 11.64
CA PRO A 897 -49.63 -6.75 12.52
C PRO A 897 -48.22 -6.41 12.02
N LEU A 898 -47.28 -6.12 12.94
CA LEU A 898 -45.87 -5.84 12.62
C LEU A 898 -45.20 -6.99 11.88
N ALA A 899 -45.64 -8.23 12.11
CA ALA A 899 -45.14 -9.41 11.39
C ALA A 899 -45.41 -9.40 9.87
N ARG A 900 -46.29 -8.51 9.36
CA ARG A 900 -46.50 -8.32 7.92
C ARG A 900 -45.41 -7.46 7.28
N TRP A 901 -44.64 -6.73 8.09
CA TRP A 901 -43.68 -5.76 7.62
C TRP A 901 -42.27 -6.33 7.72
N GLU A 902 -41.54 -6.23 6.61
CA GLU A 902 -40.11 -6.48 6.56
C GLU A 902 -39.36 -5.20 6.93
N THR A 903 -38.11 -5.32 7.37
CA THR A 903 -37.28 -4.18 7.81
C THR A 903 -36.07 -4.01 6.91
N GLU A 904 -35.78 -2.77 6.52
CA GLU A 904 -34.50 -2.40 5.90
C GLU A 904 -33.85 -1.21 6.64
N PRO A 905 -32.50 -1.14 6.70
CA PRO A 905 -31.79 -0.14 7.48
C PRO A 905 -31.70 1.22 6.77
N LYS A 906 -32.83 1.73 6.27
CA LYS A 906 -32.93 2.97 5.50
C LYS A 906 -33.84 4.00 6.18
N ARG A 907 -33.66 5.27 5.81
CA ARG A 907 -34.49 6.41 6.19
C ARG A 907 -34.97 7.12 4.94
N ALA A 908 -36.26 7.40 4.82
CA ALA A 908 -36.81 8.08 3.66
C ALA A 908 -36.61 9.61 3.73
N ALA A 909 -36.29 10.23 2.60
CA ALA A 909 -36.24 11.68 2.46
C ALA A 909 -37.67 12.26 2.30
N ILE A 910 -38.48 12.13 3.36
CA ILE A 910 -39.87 12.58 3.43
C ILE A 910 -40.09 13.42 4.70
N ARG A 911 -40.90 14.47 4.59
CA ARG A 911 -41.25 15.35 5.71
C ARG A 911 -42.71 15.75 5.66
N VAL A 912 -43.39 15.70 6.80
CA VAL A 912 -44.78 16.16 6.99
C VAL A 912 -44.80 17.41 7.87
N PHE A 913 -45.68 18.36 7.58
CA PHE A 913 -45.74 19.62 8.33
C PHE A 913 -47.08 20.35 8.15
N LYS A 914 -47.26 21.41 8.95
CA LYS A 914 -48.33 22.40 8.77
C LYS A 914 -47.78 23.59 7.97
N ALA A 915 -48.36 23.91 6.83
CA ALA A 915 -47.82 24.84 5.83
C ALA A 915 -47.59 26.24 6.40
N ALA A 916 -48.47 26.70 7.29
CA ALA A 916 -48.34 27.98 7.98
C ALA A 916 -47.16 28.04 8.97
N GLU A 917 -46.82 26.93 9.63
CA GLU A 917 -45.68 26.87 10.58
C GLU A 917 -44.34 26.81 9.84
N ALA A 918 -44.28 26.15 8.67
CA ALA A 918 -43.07 26.05 7.86
C ALA A 918 -42.68 27.37 7.17
N ALA A 919 -43.66 28.26 6.91
CA ALA A 919 -43.40 29.61 6.38
C ALA A 919 -42.71 30.52 7.41
N ALA A 920 -42.97 30.32 8.71
CA ALA A 920 -42.39 31.09 9.80
C ALA A 920 -40.93 30.69 10.15
N GLN A 921 -40.50 29.47 9.81
CA GLN A 921 -39.14 28.98 10.07
C GLN A 921 -38.10 29.36 8.99
N ARG A 922 -38.51 30.02 7.90
CA ARG A 922 -37.62 30.39 6.79
C ARG A 922 -36.97 31.77 6.90
N THR A 923 -37.22 32.52 7.98
CA THR A 923 -36.57 33.81 8.25
C THR A 923 -35.42 33.65 9.24
N VAL A 924 -34.35 32.96 8.83
CA VAL A 924 -33.01 33.24 9.33
C VAL A 924 -32.24 33.79 8.14
N ALA A 925 -31.99 35.10 8.16
CA ALA A 925 -31.16 35.75 7.17
C ALA A 925 -29.75 35.16 7.25
N PRO A 926 -29.11 34.82 6.11
CA PRO A 926 -27.70 34.46 6.14
C PRO A 926 -26.89 35.65 6.66
N VAL A 927 -26.00 35.36 7.61
CA VAL A 927 -24.88 36.22 7.98
C VAL A 927 -24.24 36.74 6.69
N SER A 928 -24.03 38.05 6.60
CA SER A 928 -23.65 38.76 5.38
C SER A 928 -22.48 38.09 4.64
N ALA A 929 -22.80 37.38 3.55
CA ALA A 929 -21.81 36.84 2.64
C ALA A 929 -21.17 37.99 1.83
N PRO A 930 -19.83 38.06 1.72
CA PRO A 930 -19.18 38.93 0.75
C PRO A 930 -19.44 38.44 -0.69
N PRO A 931 -19.11 39.25 -1.72
CA PRO A 931 -19.46 38.95 -3.11
C PRO A 931 -18.89 37.60 -3.57
N ALA A 932 -19.62 36.93 -4.47
CA ALA A 932 -19.24 35.64 -5.03
C ALA A 932 -17.84 35.67 -5.67
N GLY A 933 -16.95 34.76 -5.27
CA GLY A 933 -15.82 34.31 -6.11
C GLY A 933 -14.39 34.44 -5.56
N ASP A 934 -14.13 35.21 -4.49
CA ASP A 934 -12.74 35.51 -4.09
C ASP A 934 -12.19 34.71 -2.91
N ILE A 935 -10.90 34.37 -3.02
CA ILE A 935 -10.02 33.97 -1.92
C ILE A 935 -9.34 35.24 -1.40
N VAL A 936 -9.53 35.55 -0.12
CA VAL A 936 -8.93 36.72 0.53
C VAL A 936 -7.95 36.26 1.59
N LEU A 937 -6.70 36.70 1.50
CA LEU A 937 -5.70 36.58 2.55
C LEU A 937 -5.78 37.80 3.47
N LEU A 938 -5.81 37.57 4.78
CA LEU A 938 -5.95 38.62 5.78
C LEU A 938 -5.17 38.29 7.07
N ASN A 939 -5.01 39.28 7.94
CA ASN A 939 -4.35 39.16 9.25
C ASN A 939 -2.87 38.71 9.21
N PHE A 940 -2.19 38.81 8.07
CA PHE A 940 -0.74 38.56 7.98
C PHE A 940 0.07 39.72 8.58
N PRO A 941 1.26 39.43 9.13
CA PRO A 941 2.17 40.47 9.61
C PRO A 941 2.60 41.36 8.44
N ALA A 942 2.99 42.61 8.73
CA ALA A 942 3.54 43.53 7.73
C ALA A 942 4.94 43.08 7.27
N ALA A 943 4.99 42.06 6.42
CA ALA A 943 6.21 41.44 5.91
C ALA A 943 6.06 41.17 4.42
N ASP A 944 7.17 41.10 3.68
CA ASP A 944 7.12 40.74 2.27
C ASP A 944 6.85 39.22 2.14
N LEU A 945 5.64 38.87 1.73
CA LEU A 945 5.17 37.49 1.60
C LEU A 945 4.91 37.16 0.14
N ALA A 946 5.16 35.92 -0.24
CA ALA A 946 4.80 35.35 -1.54
C ALA A 946 3.68 34.32 -1.35
N TYR A 947 2.74 34.29 -2.29
CA TYR A 947 1.71 33.25 -2.36
C TYR A 947 1.79 32.50 -3.68
N ARG A 948 1.41 31.23 -3.64
CA ARG A 948 1.19 30.37 -4.81
C ARG A 948 -0.12 29.61 -4.62
N LEU A 949 -0.99 29.69 -5.61
CA LEU A 949 -2.22 28.94 -5.70
C LEU A 949 -2.08 27.88 -6.79
N TYR A 950 -2.25 26.63 -6.42
CA TYR A 950 -2.15 25.47 -7.29
C TYR A 950 -3.55 24.94 -7.61
N ASP A 951 -3.78 24.58 -8.87
CA ASP A 951 -4.85 23.66 -9.24
C ASP A 951 -4.30 22.24 -9.18
N LEU A 952 -4.87 21.42 -8.31
CA LEU A 952 -4.38 20.07 -8.04
C LEU A 952 -4.79 19.07 -9.12
N ALA A 953 -5.90 19.31 -9.83
CA ALA A 953 -6.29 18.46 -10.95
C ALA A 953 -5.37 18.67 -12.16
N GLU A 954 -5.03 19.93 -12.43
CA GLU A 954 -4.13 20.32 -13.52
C GLU A 954 -2.64 20.27 -13.14
N LYS A 955 -2.34 20.08 -11.85
CA LYS A 955 -0.98 19.95 -11.29
C LYS A 955 -0.07 21.14 -11.60
N ARG A 956 -0.64 22.35 -11.59
CA ARG A 956 0.09 23.57 -11.97
C ARG A 956 -0.26 24.76 -11.07
N ILE A 957 0.65 25.73 -11.04
CA ILE A 957 0.37 27.04 -10.46
C ILE A 957 -0.61 27.77 -11.38
N VAL A 958 -1.74 28.20 -10.83
CA VAL A 958 -2.75 28.99 -11.54
C VAL A 958 -2.62 30.48 -11.22
N ARG A 959 -2.10 30.82 -10.04
CA ARG A 959 -1.79 32.20 -9.62
C ARG A 959 -0.58 32.20 -8.68
N GLU A 960 0.25 33.23 -8.79
CA GLU A 960 1.31 33.52 -7.82
C GLU A 960 1.54 35.03 -7.75
N GLY A 961 2.05 35.50 -6.62
CA GLY A 961 2.33 36.91 -6.42
C GLY A 961 2.95 37.20 -5.06
N ALA A 962 3.13 38.48 -4.76
CA ALA A 962 3.62 38.96 -3.47
C ALA A 962 2.63 39.94 -2.85
N PHE A 963 2.60 39.98 -1.52
CA PHE A 963 1.75 40.87 -0.74
C PHE A 963 2.38 41.18 0.62
N ARG A 964 1.83 42.16 1.34
CA ARG A 964 2.38 42.60 2.63
C ARG A 964 1.56 42.27 3.87
N GLN A 965 0.24 42.29 3.79
CA GLN A 965 -0.66 42.05 4.94
C GLN A 965 -1.97 41.40 4.50
N THR A 966 -2.51 41.89 3.38
CA THR A 966 -3.74 41.38 2.80
C THR A 966 -3.56 41.18 1.30
N HIS A 967 -4.31 40.25 0.74
CA HIS A 967 -4.37 40.02 -0.70
C HIS A 967 -5.74 39.49 -1.08
N ARG A 968 -6.19 39.77 -2.31
CA ARG A 968 -7.46 39.28 -2.84
C ARG A 968 -7.21 38.71 -4.23
N GLN A 969 -7.65 37.48 -4.44
CA GLN A 969 -7.54 36.79 -5.71
C GLN A 969 -8.83 36.01 -5.97
N GLU A 970 -9.36 36.12 -7.18
CA GLU A 970 -10.50 35.32 -7.63
C GLU A 970 -10.13 33.83 -7.67
N ALA A 971 -11.03 32.97 -7.18
CA ALA A 971 -10.87 31.54 -7.33
C ALA A 971 -10.95 31.15 -8.82
N PRO A 972 -10.03 30.33 -9.33
CA PRO A 972 -10.06 29.90 -10.72
C PRO A 972 -11.41 29.25 -11.07
N ALA A 973 -12.00 29.69 -12.18
CA ALA A 973 -13.29 29.17 -12.63
C ALA A 973 -13.21 27.66 -12.88
N GLY A 974 -14.10 26.89 -12.24
CA GLY A 974 -14.21 25.43 -12.41
C GLY A 974 -13.23 24.60 -11.59
N ALA A 975 -12.32 25.23 -10.83
CA ALA A 975 -11.42 24.51 -9.94
C ALA A 975 -12.20 23.85 -8.79
N ARG A 976 -11.89 22.59 -8.50
CA ARG A 976 -12.53 21.79 -7.44
C ARG A 976 -11.61 21.51 -6.26
N HIS A 977 -10.31 21.46 -6.53
CA HIS A 977 -9.25 21.14 -5.58
C HIS A 977 -8.10 22.12 -5.77
N LEU A 978 -7.93 23.02 -4.82
CA LEU A 978 -6.87 24.02 -4.82
C LEU A 978 -5.97 23.80 -3.62
N PHE A 979 -4.69 24.16 -3.78
CA PHE A 979 -3.78 24.28 -2.66
C PHE A 979 -3.15 25.67 -2.65
N LEU A 980 -3.24 26.36 -1.52
CA LEU A 980 -2.69 27.69 -1.32
C LEU A 980 -1.52 27.59 -0.35
N MET A 981 -0.36 28.04 -0.83
CA MET A 981 0.85 28.19 -0.02
C MET A 981 1.18 29.67 0.09
N VAL A 982 1.43 30.15 1.31
CA VAL A 982 2.06 31.45 1.58
C VAL A 982 3.37 31.20 2.32
N ALA A 983 4.43 31.93 1.96
CA ALA A 983 5.72 31.89 2.64
C ALA A 983 6.44 33.25 2.50
N PRO A 984 7.50 33.53 3.29
CA PRO A 984 8.32 34.73 3.12
C PRO A 984 8.88 34.89 1.69
N ALA A 985 8.83 36.11 1.15
CA ALA A 985 9.39 36.43 -0.15
C ALA A 985 10.93 36.30 -0.11
N GLY A 986 11.49 35.38 -0.91
CA GLY A 986 12.93 35.09 -0.92
C GLY A 986 13.35 33.81 -0.17
N GLY A 987 12.40 33.00 0.29
CA GLY A 987 12.68 31.63 0.75
C GLY A 987 13.34 30.74 -0.32
N PRO A 988 13.83 29.54 0.05
CA PRO A 988 14.48 28.62 -0.88
C PRO A 988 13.61 28.39 -2.12
N ARG A 989 14.18 28.65 -3.30
CA ARG A 989 13.49 28.51 -4.60
C ARG A 989 13.49 27.08 -5.09
#